data_AF-A0A1V5YI41-F1
#
_entry.id   AF-A0A1V5YI41-F1
#
_cell.length_a   1.000
_cell.length_b   1.000
_cell.length_c   1.000
_cell.angle_alpha   90.00
_cell.angle_beta   90.00
_cell.angle_gamma   90.00
#
_symmetry.space_group_name_H-M   'P 1'
#
loop_
_entity.id
_entity.type
_entity.pdbx_description
1 polymer ?
#
loop_
_entity_poly.entity_id
_entity_poly.type
_entity_poly.pdbx_seq_one_letter_code
_entity_poly.pdbx_strand_id
1 'polypeptide(L)'
;MRRMSRSLSLVCILFVALVVWAALPRQVSHATPDYAARTGQPCGICHVAPEGGGTLTSKGAAYAKGGYVWPIPAGVTAPNPPTSPALNVLKLVVGYIHLFTAVLWLGTILYVHLMVRPQFLTTGLPKAERKLGWISIAIMGISGVILTTLRYANTGTIFAGTWGKVFIIKLAQYVLLVAMAAVATFVLDRRMKAPKTAPPSAAGEGMTVAALAGFDGKEGRKALVAVDGKVYDVTGNRLWKEGQHMRKHLAGQDLTEELKAAPHGAEVMERVTAAGTLAAGSTAAAEDGQGPRAHRTFVRVAYLNLLLVLGILMCVAWWKWGFTLQKAAPSVPVVQLAPLSDESRQCIACHKTNNFGQAQLEEWSGSVMAKAGTACYECHGAQPDEPDAFAHNGFTISLLVTPKDCGKCHLTEAGQFGASRHAQAGNILASLDNILGERVEGEAAAVMGCRQCHGSQVMLDENHKPTAASWPNTGMGRINPDGSLGACSTCHTRHRFTVAVGREPAACGNCHMGPDHPQVEIYDESKHGVAFKANRERMALAQRPWVLGEDYSAAPTCATCHMSAVPGMGVNHDVGLRISWTLRPAVSVKVEDADTKRARMDSVCAQCHSPPFRASFFQQYDDAVELYNNKFALPAGEIMKALRAAGKLTPMEFDEKIEWTYYMLWHHEGRRARHGAAMMGPDYVQWHGFYEVADRFYNELVVEAEELLPGVTSAVLKEEYHQWRIPK
;
A
#
# COMPACT_ATOMS: atom_id res chain seq x y z
N MET A 1 -45.32 16.51 -37.66
CA MET A 1 -44.68 16.66 -36.33
C MET A 1 -44.57 15.39 -35.49
N ARG A 2 -45.60 14.53 -35.40
CA ARG A 2 -45.52 13.25 -34.66
C ARG A 2 -44.39 12.31 -35.13
N ARG A 3 -43.97 12.35 -36.40
CA ARG A 3 -42.89 11.50 -36.95
C ARG A 3 -41.48 11.85 -36.44
N MET A 4 -41.09 13.12 -36.32
CA MET A 4 -39.72 13.50 -35.91
C MET A 4 -39.47 13.40 -34.40
N SER A 5 -40.48 13.69 -33.57
CA SER A 5 -40.40 13.42 -32.12
C SER A 5 -40.26 11.93 -31.86
N ARG A 6 -40.95 11.09 -32.66
CA ARG A 6 -40.77 9.64 -32.62
C ARG A 6 -39.37 9.22 -33.05
N SER A 7 -38.78 9.82 -34.09
CA SER A 7 -37.41 9.50 -34.54
C SER A 7 -36.34 9.85 -33.50
N LEU A 8 -36.42 10.99 -32.82
CA LEU A 8 -35.45 11.38 -31.79
C LEU A 8 -35.58 10.52 -30.52
N SER A 9 -36.82 10.19 -30.12
CA SER A 9 -37.09 9.21 -29.06
C SER A 9 -36.63 7.81 -29.45
N LEU A 10 -36.79 7.39 -30.72
CA LEU A 10 -36.33 6.09 -31.21
C LEU A 10 -34.81 5.98 -31.14
N VAL A 11 -34.08 7.04 -31.48
CA VAL A 11 -32.61 7.09 -31.38
C VAL A 11 -32.16 7.05 -29.92
N CYS A 12 -32.86 7.74 -29.01
CA CYS A 12 -32.57 7.65 -27.58
C CYS A 12 -32.89 6.26 -27.00
N ILE A 13 -34.00 5.63 -27.41
CA ILE A 13 -34.38 4.28 -27.00
C ILE A 13 -33.41 3.24 -27.55
N LEU A 14 -33.00 3.36 -28.82
CA LEU A 14 -31.98 2.49 -29.42
C LEU A 14 -30.63 2.68 -28.72
N PHE A 15 -30.26 3.90 -28.32
CA PHE A 15 -29.06 4.17 -27.54
C PHE A 15 -29.12 3.50 -26.16
N VAL A 16 -30.23 3.66 -25.42
CA VAL A 16 -30.42 3.01 -24.12
C VAL A 16 -30.41 1.49 -24.28
N ALA A 17 -31.09 0.95 -25.29
CA ALA A 17 -31.12 -0.49 -25.56
C ALA A 17 -29.73 -1.05 -25.93
N LEU A 18 -28.92 -0.30 -26.68
CA LEU A 18 -27.58 -0.72 -27.10
C LEU A 18 -26.57 -0.62 -25.95
N VAL A 19 -26.72 0.37 -25.06
CA VAL A 19 -25.97 0.48 -23.80
C VAL A 19 -26.35 -0.66 -22.84
N VAL A 20 -27.63 -0.96 -22.68
CA VAL A 20 -28.12 -2.08 -21.84
C VAL A 20 -27.66 -3.42 -22.41
N TRP A 21 -27.75 -3.63 -23.72
CA TRP A 21 -27.28 -4.85 -24.38
C TRP A 21 -25.77 -5.05 -24.25
N ALA A 22 -24.98 -3.98 -24.33
CA ALA A 22 -23.53 -4.03 -24.09
C ALA A 22 -23.16 -4.24 -22.60
N ALA A 23 -24.06 -3.92 -21.67
CA ALA A 23 -23.87 -4.10 -20.23
C ALA A 23 -24.28 -5.49 -19.73
N LEU A 24 -24.97 -6.31 -20.54
CA LEU A 24 -25.38 -7.66 -20.16
C LEU A 24 -24.14 -8.57 -19.97
N PRO A 25 -24.00 -9.26 -18.83
CA PRO A 25 -22.88 -10.15 -18.57
C PRO A 25 -22.95 -11.38 -19.48
N ARG A 26 -22.07 -11.44 -20.47
CA ARG A 26 -21.79 -12.70 -21.18
C ARG A 26 -20.76 -13.47 -20.35
N GLN A 27 -21.17 -14.61 -19.79
CA GLN A 27 -20.26 -15.54 -19.12
C GLN A 27 -19.22 -16.05 -20.12
N VAL A 28 -18.01 -15.53 -20.01
CA VAL A 28 -16.79 -16.19 -20.49
C VAL A 28 -15.69 -15.83 -19.50
N SER A 29 -15.03 -16.84 -18.96
CA SER A 29 -14.05 -16.75 -17.86
C SER A 29 -13.08 -15.58 -17.98
N HIS A 30 -12.96 -14.80 -16.91
CA HIS A 30 -12.06 -13.66 -16.82
C HIS A 30 -10.76 -14.04 -16.11
N ALA A 31 -9.63 -13.51 -16.58
CA ALA A 31 -8.36 -13.44 -15.85
C ALA A 31 -8.55 -12.66 -14.54
N THR A 32 -9.06 -13.34 -13.53
CA THR A 32 -9.45 -12.81 -12.22
C THR A 32 -8.78 -13.66 -11.15
N PRO A 33 -8.61 -13.13 -9.93
CA PRO A 33 -8.16 -13.93 -8.79
C PRO A 33 -9.00 -15.21 -8.59
N ASP A 34 -10.30 -15.17 -8.86
CA ASP A 34 -11.18 -16.35 -8.82
C ASP A 34 -10.80 -17.41 -9.86
N TYR A 35 -10.41 -16.99 -11.06
CA TYR A 35 -9.96 -17.90 -12.11
C TYR A 35 -8.55 -18.43 -11.86
N ALA A 36 -7.65 -17.61 -11.31
CA ALA A 36 -6.34 -18.02 -10.82
C ALA A 36 -6.47 -19.08 -9.70
N ALA A 37 -7.39 -18.88 -8.75
CA ALA A 37 -7.70 -19.86 -7.71
C ALA A 37 -8.27 -21.18 -8.27
N ARG A 38 -9.16 -21.11 -9.27
CA ARG A 38 -9.72 -22.31 -9.93
C ARG A 38 -8.70 -23.11 -10.74
N THR A 39 -7.70 -22.43 -11.32
CA THR A 39 -6.69 -23.04 -12.20
C THR A 39 -5.37 -23.34 -11.49
N GLY A 40 -5.22 -22.92 -10.22
CA GLY A 40 -4.00 -23.06 -9.44
C GLY A 40 -2.81 -22.26 -9.99
N GLN A 41 -3.04 -21.29 -10.87
CA GLN A 41 -1.98 -20.52 -11.53
C GLN A 41 -1.83 -19.13 -10.89
N PRO A 42 -0.62 -18.69 -10.51
CA PRO A 42 -0.42 -17.36 -9.95
C PRO A 42 -0.68 -16.26 -10.98
N CYS A 43 -1.15 -15.09 -10.53
CA CYS A 43 -1.43 -13.93 -11.39
C CYS A 43 -0.21 -13.51 -12.25
N GLY A 44 1.00 -13.73 -11.73
CA GLY A 44 2.28 -13.45 -12.40
C GLY A 44 2.54 -14.29 -13.66
N ILE A 45 1.78 -15.36 -13.90
CA ILE A 45 1.89 -16.12 -15.16
C ILE A 45 1.38 -15.30 -16.34
N CYS A 46 0.32 -14.50 -16.14
CA CYS A 46 -0.28 -13.72 -17.22
C CYS A 46 0.16 -12.25 -17.20
N HIS A 47 0.50 -11.70 -16.03
CA HIS A 47 0.87 -10.30 -15.88
C HIS A 47 2.32 -10.15 -15.41
N VAL A 48 3.06 -9.20 -15.99
CA VAL A 48 4.40 -8.83 -15.52
C VAL A 48 4.35 -8.24 -14.11
N ALA A 49 3.23 -7.58 -13.77
CA ALA A 49 2.94 -7.00 -12.47
C ALA A 49 1.83 -7.84 -11.77
N PRO A 50 2.10 -8.49 -10.62
CA PRO A 50 1.16 -9.42 -9.97
C PRO A 50 -0.12 -8.76 -9.42
N GLU A 51 -0.13 -7.45 -9.23
CA GLU A 51 -1.29 -6.64 -8.83
C GLU A 51 -2.42 -6.58 -9.88
N GLY A 52 -2.16 -7.04 -11.11
CA GLY A 52 -3.15 -7.15 -12.17
C GLY A 52 -3.38 -5.84 -12.93
N GLY A 53 -3.50 -5.95 -14.26
CA GLY A 53 -3.61 -4.79 -15.14
C GLY A 53 -2.24 -4.17 -15.44
N GLY A 54 -1.70 -4.47 -16.62
CA GLY A 54 -0.36 -4.03 -17.01
C GLY A 54 0.13 -4.79 -18.23
N THR A 55 1.44 -4.73 -18.49
CA THR A 55 2.09 -5.50 -19.55
C THR A 55 1.86 -7.00 -19.32
N LEU A 56 1.41 -7.70 -20.36
CA LEU A 56 1.26 -9.15 -20.33
C LEU A 56 2.63 -9.82 -20.51
N THR A 57 2.84 -10.93 -19.82
CA THR A 57 3.94 -11.84 -20.16
C THR A 57 3.65 -12.50 -21.52
N SER A 58 4.63 -13.19 -22.11
CA SER A 58 4.41 -13.98 -23.34
C SER A 58 3.30 -15.03 -23.17
N LYS A 59 3.21 -15.66 -21.99
CA LYS A 59 2.14 -16.59 -21.63
C LYS A 59 0.79 -15.88 -21.47
N GLY A 60 0.76 -14.70 -20.86
CA GLY A 60 -0.45 -13.88 -20.76
C GLY A 60 -0.98 -13.41 -22.12
N ALA A 61 -0.07 -13.06 -23.04
CA ALA A 61 -0.42 -12.71 -24.41
C ALA A 61 -0.94 -13.93 -25.19
N ALA A 62 -0.34 -15.11 -25.01
CA ALA A 62 -0.80 -16.35 -25.61
C ALA A 62 -2.16 -16.80 -25.06
N TYR A 63 -2.38 -16.64 -23.75
CA TYR A 63 -3.67 -16.88 -23.10
C TYR A 63 -4.77 -15.94 -23.60
N ALA A 64 -4.47 -14.64 -23.76
CA ALA A 64 -5.40 -13.68 -24.35
C ALA A 64 -5.73 -14.03 -25.81
N LYS A 65 -4.73 -14.43 -26.60
CA LYS A 65 -4.89 -14.88 -28.00
C LYS A 65 -5.67 -16.19 -28.12
N GLY A 66 -5.55 -17.08 -27.12
CA GLY A 66 -6.25 -18.36 -27.01
C GLY A 66 -7.68 -18.25 -26.46
N GLY A 67 -8.26 -17.04 -26.40
CA GLY A 67 -9.64 -16.82 -25.97
C GLY A 67 -9.86 -16.86 -24.46
N TYR A 68 -8.83 -16.63 -23.65
CA TYR A 68 -8.90 -16.66 -22.18
C TYR A 68 -9.29 -18.03 -21.61
N VAL A 69 -8.88 -19.10 -22.29
CA VAL A 69 -9.07 -20.49 -21.86
C VAL A 69 -7.75 -21.07 -21.36
N TRP A 70 -7.78 -21.70 -20.18
CA TRP A 70 -6.65 -22.41 -19.59
C TRP A 70 -6.95 -23.92 -19.51
N PRO A 71 -6.00 -24.81 -19.86
CA PRO A 71 -4.68 -24.53 -20.43
C PRO A 71 -4.76 -23.92 -21.84
N ILE A 72 -3.72 -23.16 -22.21
CA ILE A 72 -3.67 -22.48 -23.53
C ILE A 72 -3.77 -23.54 -24.64
N PRO A 73 -4.71 -23.42 -25.60
CA PRO A 73 -4.88 -24.40 -26.67
C PRO A 73 -3.59 -24.68 -27.43
N ALA A 74 -3.34 -25.96 -27.75
CA ALA A 74 -2.14 -26.38 -28.46
C ALA A 74 -2.00 -25.66 -29.81
N GLY A 75 -0.81 -25.11 -30.10
CA GLY A 75 -0.54 -24.31 -31.29
C GLY A 75 -0.74 -22.80 -31.15
N VAL A 76 -1.31 -22.32 -30.04
CA VAL A 76 -1.45 -20.87 -29.77
C VAL A 76 -0.18 -20.35 -29.10
N THR A 77 0.75 -19.85 -29.92
CA THR A 77 1.90 -19.07 -29.43
C THR A 77 1.68 -17.58 -29.67
N ALA A 78 2.07 -16.77 -28.69
CA ALA A 78 2.26 -15.34 -28.86
C ALA A 78 3.77 -15.07 -28.72
N PRO A 79 4.48 -14.71 -29.81
CA PRO A 79 5.78 -14.09 -29.66
C PRO A 79 5.61 -12.83 -28.79
N ASN A 80 6.67 -12.44 -28.07
CA ASN A 80 6.72 -11.13 -27.43
C ASN A 80 6.18 -10.09 -28.43
N PRO A 81 5.25 -9.19 -28.04
CA PRO A 81 4.70 -8.22 -28.97
C PRO A 81 5.88 -7.51 -29.64
N PRO A 82 5.90 -7.38 -30.97
CA PRO A 82 6.99 -6.72 -31.66
C PRO A 82 7.01 -5.26 -31.18
N THR A 83 7.84 -4.95 -30.19
CA THR A 83 8.21 -3.59 -29.84
C THR A 83 9.19 -3.11 -30.89
N SER A 84 8.76 -3.01 -32.15
CA SER A 84 9.53 -2.25 -33.12
C SER A 84 9.49 -0.80 -32.63
N PRO A 85 10.64 -0.13 -32.43
CA PRO A 85 10.68 1.26 -32.02
C PRO A 85 9.81 2.15 -32.92
N ALA A 86 9.74 1.81 -34.22
CA ALA A 86 8.88 2.46 -35.21
C ALA A 86 7.38 2.41 -34.86
N LEU A 87 6.86 1.28 -34.40
CA LEU A 87 5.45 1.15 -34.01
C LEU A 87 5.12 1.95 -32.75
N ASN A 88 6.07 2.08 -31.82
CA ASN A 88 5.92 2.92 -30.64
C ASN A 88 5.95 4.41 -30.98
N VAL A 89 6.82 4.83 -31.90
CA VAL A 89 6.81 6.20 -32.44
C VAL A 89 5.49 6.50 -33.15
N LEU A 90 4.99 5.58 -33.98
CA LEU A 90 3.70 5.73 -34.64
C LEU A 90 2.54 5.86 -33.62
N LYS A 91 2.51 5.00 -32.60
CA LYS A 91 1.52 5.09 -31.50
C LYS A 91 1.59 6.44 -30.79
N LEU A 92 2.78 6.94 -30.50
CA LEU A 92 2.98 8.24 -29.85
C LEU A 92 2.46 9.38 -30.74
N VAL A 93 2.85 9.42 -32.01
CA VAL A 93 2.45 10.47 -32.96
C VAL A 93 0.93 10.48 -33.15
N VAL A 94 0.32 9.33 -33.42
CA VAL A 94 -1.14 9.24 -33.61
C VAL A 94 -1.87 9.56 -32.30
N GLY A 95 -1.34 9.12 -31.15
CA GLY A 95 -1.86 9.45 -29.82
C GLY A 95 -1.84 10.95 -29.54
N TYR A 96 -0.74 11.63 -29.87
CA TYR A 96 -0.60 13.08 -29.73
C TYR A 96 -1.60 13.84 -30.61
N ILE A 97 -1.72 13.46 -31.89
CA ILE A 97 -2.70 14.06 -32.81
C ILE A 97 -4.13 13.88 -32.27
N HIS A 98 -4.47 12.69 -31.78
CA HIS A 98 -5.80 12.41 -31.22
C HIS A 98 -6.09 13.30 -30.01
N LEU A 99 -5.15 13.37 -29.05
CA LEU A 99 -5.31 14.15 -27.83
C LEU A 99 -5.40 15.66 -28.12
N PHE A 100 -4.49 16.19 -28.94
CA PHE A 100 -4.47 17.59 -29.33
C PHE A 100 -5.79 18.00 -30.01
N THR A 101 -6.27 17.19 -30.94
CA THR A 101 -7.56 17.43 -31.62
C THR A 101 -8.74 17.39 -30.65
N ALA A 102 -8.73 16.46 -29.70
CA ALA A 102 -9.79 16.35 -28.69
C ALA A 102 -9.85 17.61 -27.79
N VAL A 103 -8.70 18.17 -27.40
CA VAL A 103 -8.62 19.42 -26.63
C VAL A 103 -9.18 20.59 -27.43
N LEU A 104 -8.79 20.75 -28.69
CA LEU A 104 -9.32 21.80 -29.56
C LEU A 104 -10.83 21.67 -29.77
N TRP A 105 -11.32 20.45 -29.94
CA TRP A 105 -12.74 20.18 -30.14
C TRP A 105 -13.57 20.49 -28.90
N LEU A 106 -13.10 20.05 -27.72
CA LEU A 106 -13.72 20.40 -26.44
C LEU A 106 -13.75 21.90 -26.23
N GLY A 107 -12.64 22.60 -26.49
CA GLY A 107 -12.56 24.06 -26.42
C GLY A 107 -13.57 24.75 -27.33
N THR A 108 -13.74 24.25 -28.57
CA THR A 108 -14.73 24.76 -29.52
C THR A 108 -16.16 24.58 -29.00
N ILE A 109 -16.47 23.40 -28.44
CA ILE A 109 -17.79 23.12 -27.86
C ILE A 109 -18.05 24.04 -26.67
N LEU A 110 -17.10 24.19 -25.74
CA LEU A 110 -17.24 25.09 -24.60
C LEU A 110 -17.39 26.56 -25.02
N TYR A 111 -16.62 27.02 -26.00
CA TYR A 111 -16.73 28.37 -26.55
C TYR A 111 -18.14 28.66 -27.09
N VAL A 112 -18.70 27.75 -27.88
CA VAL A 112 -20.07 27.88 -28.40
C VAL A 112 -21.11 27.91 -27.26
N HIS A 113 -20.91 27.15 -26.19
CA HIS A 113 -21.89 27.04 -25.10
C HIS A 113 -21.81 28.18 -24.07
N LEU A 114 -20.59 28.68 -23.77
CA LEU A 114 -20.36 29.69 -22.75
C LEU A 114 -20.36 31.11 -23.32
N MET A 115 -19.67 31.32 -24.45
CA MET A 115 -19.49 32.65 -25.05
C MET A 115 -20.59 32.97 -26.05
N VAL A 116 -20.83 32.08 -27.01
CA VAL A 116 -21.85 32.33 -28.06
C VAL A 116 -23.26 32.10 -27.52
N ARG A 117 -23.43 31.11 -26.64
CA ARG A 117 -24.69 30.67 -26.00
C ARG A 117 -25.77 30.31 -27.03
N PRO A 118 -26.11 29.01 -27.20
CA PRO A 118 -27.02 28.53 -28.26
C PRO A 118 -28.41 29.20 -28.28
N GLN A 119 -28.81 29.78 -27.15
CA GLN A 119 -30.07 30.52 -26.95
C GLN A 119 -30.20 31.72 -27.91
N PHE A 120 -29.08 32.38 -28.22
CA PHE A 120 -29.01 33.59 -29.03
C PHE A 120 -28.71 33.33 -30.52
N LEU A 121 -28.51 32.07 -30.93
CA LEU A 121 -28.22 31.71 -32.30
C LEU A 121 -29.50 31.59 -33.14
N THR A 122 -29.96 32.70 -33.72
CA THR A 122 -31.16 32.74 -34.58
C THR A 122 -30.87 32.36 -36.04
N THR A 123 -29.63 32.57 -36.52
CA THR A 123 -29.18 32.25 -37.88
C THR A 123 -28.31 30.99 -37.96
N GLY A 124 -28.26 30.21 -36.87
CA GLY A 124 -27.49 28.96 -36.77
C GLY A 124 -26.00 29.14 -36.43
N LEU A 125 -25.21 28.07 -36.58
CA LEU A 125 -23.80 28.07 -36.13
C LEU A 125 -22.91 28.92 -37.06
N PRO A 126 -22.02 29.76 -36.49
CA PRO A 126 -21.00 30.47 -37.26
C PRO A 126 -20.14 29.52 -38.13
N LYS A 127 -19.77 29.98 -39.33
CA LYS A 127 -19.16 29.13 -40.37
C LYS A 127 -17.80 28.56 -39.95
N ALA A 128 -16.98 29.33 -39.23
CA ALA A 128 -15.63 28.92 -38.84
C ALA A 128 -15.68 27.80 -37.80
N GLU A 129 -16.54 27.92 -36.81
CA GLU A 129 -16.77 27.01 -35.70
C GLU A 129 -17.39 25.69 -36.21
N ARG A 130 -18.30 25.78 -37.18
CA ARG A 130 -18.83 24.60 -37.87
C ARG A 130 -17.76 23.86 -38.67
N LYS A 131 -16.89 24.57 -39.39
CA LYS A 131 -15.80 23.97 -40.17
C LYS A 131 -14.78 23.30 -39.25
N LEU A 132 -14.38 23.98 -38.19
CA LEU A 132 -13.47 23.46 -37.17
C LEU A 132 -14.05 22.21 -36.49
N GLY A 133 -15.33 22.24 -36.11
CA GLY A 133 -16.01 21.11 -35.48
C GLY A 133 -16.00 19.83 -36.34
N TRP A 134 -16.26 19.94 -37.64
CA TRP A 134 -16.24 18.78 -38.55
C TRP A 134 -14.84 18.26 -38.86
N ILE A 135 -13.84 19.15 -38.97
CA ILE A 135 -12.43 18.74 -39.12
C ILE A 135 -11.99 17.95 -37.90
N SER A 136 -12.30 18.42 -36.69
CA SER A 136 -11.95 17.72 -35.46
C SER A 136 -12.64 16.35 -35.35
N ILE A 137 -13.93 16.24 -35.71
CA ILE A 137 -14.65 14.96 -35.74
C ILE A 137 -13.98 13.97 -36.69
N ALA A 138 -13.59 14.39 -37.89
CA ALA A 138 -12.93 13.53 -38.85
C ALA A 138 -11.57 13.02 -38.32
N ILE A 139 -10.73 13.92 -37.81
CA ILE A 139 -9.40 13.58 -37.29
C ILE A 139 -9.50 12.63 -36.09
N MET A 140 -10.40 12.89 -35.13
CA MET A 140 -10.61 12.00 -33.98
C MET A 140 -11.16 10.63 -34.39
N GLY A 141 -12.05 10.57 -35.38
CA GLY A 141 -12.56 9.31 -35.91
C GLY A 141 -11.45 8.45 -36.50
N ILE A 142 -10.63 9.03 -37.39
CA ILE A 142 -9.53 8.33 -38.06
C ILE A 142 -8.45 7.91 -37.04
N SER A 143 -7.96 8.85 -36.22
CA SER A 143 -6.95 8.55 -35.21
C SER A 143 -7.46 7.57 -34.15
N GLY A 144 -8.74 7.63 -33.78
CA GLY A 144 -9.37 6.68 -32.88
C GLY A 144 -9.43 5.26 -33.44
N VAL A 145 -9.74 5.11 -34.74
CA VAL A 145 -9.68 3.81 -35.43
C VAL A 145 -8.25 3.27 -35.43
N ILE A 146 -7.27 4.09 -35.80
CA ILE A 146 -5.86 3.69 -35.83
C ILE A 146 -5.39 3.23 -34.44
N LEU A 147 -5.65 4.00 -33.37
CA LEU A 147 -5.28 3.63 -32.00
C LEU A 147 -5.97 2.36 -31.53
N THR A 148 -7.24 2.15 -31.92
CA THR A 148 -8.00 0.94 -31.59
C THR A 148 -7.40 -0.28 -32.27
N THR A 149 -7.06 -0.17 -33.56
CA THR A 149 -6.40 -1.24 -34.32
C THR A 149 -5.01 -1.56 -33.76
N LEU A 150 -4.21 -0.54 -33.43
CA LEU A 150 -2.90 -0.70 -32.81
C LEU A 150 -2.98 -1.34 -31.42
N ARG A 151 -4.08 -1.13 -30.69
CA ARG A 151 -4.34 -1.82 -29.43
C ARG A 151 -4.72 -3.29 -29.67
N TYR A 152 -5.68 -3.55 -30.57
CA TYR A 152 -6.08 -4.92 -30.93
C TYR A 152 -4.89 -5.76 -31.40
N ALA A 153 -4.03 -5.20 -32.25
CA ALA A 153 -2.83 -5.87 -32.72
C ALA A 153 -1.85 -6.21 -31.59
N ASN A 154 -1.84 -5.43 -30.50
CA ASN A 154 -0.94 -5.62 -29.37
C ASN A 154 -1.50 -6.55 -28.29
N THR A 155 -2.82 -6.52 -28.04
CA THR A 155 -3.46 -7.25 -26.93
C THR A 155 -4.34 -8.40 -27.38
N GLY A 156 -4.62 -8.54 -28.68
CA GLY A 156 -5.53 -9.54 -29.25
C GLY A 156 -7.02 -9.29 -28.98
N THR A 157 -7.35 -8.32 -28.12
CA THR A 157 -8.72 -8.03 -27.69
C THR A 157 -8.95 -6.54 -27.41
N ILE A 158 -10.16 -6.05 -27.71
CA ILE A 158 -10.58 -4.66 -27.45
C ILE A 158 -11.91 -4.55 -26.69
N PHE A 159 -12.74 -5.60 -26.72
CA PHE A 159 -14.08 -5.60 -26.12
C PHE A 159 -14.18 -6.40 -24.81
N ALA A 160 -13.03 -6.84 -24.26
CA ALA A 160 -12.98 -7.64 -23.05
C ALA A 160 -12.69 -6.79 -21.80
N GLY A 161 -13.17 -7.27 -20.64
CA GLY A 161 -12.91 -6.66 -19.33
C GLY A 161 -13.56 -5.29 -19.10
N THR A 162 -13.24 -4.66 -17.97
CA THR A 162 -13.77 -3.34 -17.59
C THR A 162 -13.36 -2.26 -18.58
N TRP A 163 -12.14 -2.36 -19.13
CA TRP A 163 -11.65 -1.44 -20.15
C TRP A 163 -12.53 -1.46 -21.42
N GLY A 164 -12.84 -2.65 -21.94
CA GLY A 164 -13.65 -2.82 -23.15
C GLY A 164 -15.10 -2.35 -22.99
N LYS A 165 -15.71 -2.57 -21.82
CA LYS A 165 -17.06 -2.05 -21.50
C LYS A 165 -17.09 -0.52 -21.55
N VAL A 166 -16.14 0.14 -20.89
CA VAL A 166 -16.03 1.60 -20.91
C VAL A 166 -15.71 2.11 -22.32
N PHE A 167 -14.92 1.37 -23.11
CA PHE A 167 -14.63 1.70 -24.51
C PHE A 167 -15.91 1.69 -25.37
N ILE A 168 -16.76 0.67 -25.22
CA ILE A 168 -18.03 0.57 -25.96
C ILE A 168 -18.97 1.73 -25.61
N ILE A 169 -19.09 2.05 -24.32
CA ILE A 169 -19.91 3.18 -23.86
C ILE A 169 -19.40 4.49 -24.47
N LYS A 170 -18.09 4.74 -24.40
CA LYS A 170 -17.46 5.93 -24.99
C LYS A 170 -17.70 6.00 -26.50
N LEU A 171 -17.54 4.88 -27.21
CA LEU A 171 -17.75 4.81 -28.65
C LEU A 171 -19.21 5.09 -29.02
N ALA A 172 -20.16 4.53 -28.28
CA ALA A 172 -21.59 4.77 -28.46
C ALA A 172 -21.94 6.25 -28.25
N GLN A 173 -21.41 6.87 -27.18
CA GLN A 173 -21.58 8.30 -26.92
C GLN A 173 -21.01 9.16 -28.06
N TYR A 174 -19.83 8.79 -28.57
CA TYR A 174 -19.19 9.50 -29.69
C TYR A 174 -20.03 9.43 -30.97
N VAL A 175 -20.50 8.23 -31.35
CA VAL A 175 -21.34 8.05 -32.54
C VAL A 175 -22.64 8.84 -32.42
N LEU A 176 -23.29 8.80 -31.25
CA LEU A 176 -24.52 9.55 -31.00
C LEU A 176 -24.27 11.07 -31.10
N LEU A 177 -23.18 11.56 -30.52
CA LEU A 177 -22.78 12.95 -30.58
C LEU A 177 -22.58 13.41 -32.04
N VAL A 178 -21.84 12.62 -32.84
CA VAL A 178 -21.60 12.95 -34.26
C VAL A 178 -22.91 12.97 -35.05
N ALA A 179 -23.81 12.01 -34.81
CA ALA A 179 -25.13 11.98 -35.45
C ALA A 179 -25.98 13.22 -35.07
N MET A 180 -25.97 13.61 -33.80
CA MET A 180 -26.69 14.79 -33.32
C MET A 180 -26.08 16.10 -33.87
N ALA A 181 -24.75 16.17 -33.97
CA ALA A 181 -24.05 17.28 -34.62
C ALA A 181 -24.41 17.39 -36.12
N ALA A 182 -24.56 16.27 -36.82
CA ALA A 182 -25.06 16.24 -38.20
C ALA A 182 -26.49 16.78 -38.32
N VAL A 183 -27.40 16.36 -37.44
CA VAL A 183 -28.77 16.86 -37.41
C VAL A 183 -28.79 18.37 -37.12
N ALA A 184 -28.01 18.83 -36.15
CA ALA A 184 -27.92 20.24 -35.80
C ALA A 184 -27.41 21.10 -36.97
N THR A 185 -26.34 20.66 -37.65
CA THR A 185 -25.64 21.46 -38.66
C THR A 185 -26.23 21.37 -40.06
N PHE A 186 -26.83 20.25 -40.45
CA PHE A 186 -27.38 20.06 -41.80
C PHE A 186 -28.90 20.19 -41.88
N VAL A 187 -29.62 19.88 -40.80
CA VAL A 187 -31.10 19.90 -40.80
C VAL A 187 -31.64 21.12 -40.06
N LEU A 188 -31.21 21.33 -38.81
CA LEU A 188 -31.74 22.42 -37.98
C LEU A 188 -31.21 23.80 -38.42
N ASP A 189 -29.92 23.90 -38.75
CA ASP A 189 -29.30 25.14 -39.29
C ASP A 189 -30.05 25.67 -40.54
N ARG A 190 -30.42 24.77 -41.46
CA ARG A 190 -31.17 25.14 -42.68
C ARG A 190 -32.59 25.60 -42.36
N ARG A 191 -33.24 24.98 -41.37
CA ARG A 191 -34.62 25.33 -40.97
C ARG A 191 -34.72 26.62 -40.17
N MET A 192 -33.64 27.01 -39.47
CA MET A 192 -33.59 28.30 -38.77
C MET A 192 -33.39 29.48 -39.74
N LYS A 193 -32.80 29.24 -40.93
CA LYS A 193 -32.59 30.24 -41.99
C LYS A 193 -33.79 30.49 -42.92
N ALA A 194 -34.93 29.83 -42.69
CA ALA A 194 -36.11 30.03 -43.54
C ALA A 194 -36.73 31.42 -43.30
N PRO A 195 -37.08 32.21 -44.35
CA PRO A 195 -37.51 33.59 -44.18
C PRO A 195 -38.85 33.66 -43.44
N LYS A 196 -38.93 34.54 -42.44
CA LYS A 196 -40.22 34.96 -41.85
C LYS A 196 -40.91 35.91 -42.83
N THR A 197 -42.16 35.61 -43.17
CA THR A 197 -43.07 36.52 -43.87
C THR A 197 -43.22 37.82 -43.07
N ALA A 198 -43.02 38.96 -43.74
CA ALA A 198 -43.21 40.30 -43.19
C ALA A 198 -44.70 40.61 -42.97
N PRO A 199 -45.06 41.34 -41.90
CA PRO A 199 -45.96 42.49 -42.08
C PRO A 199 -45.76 43.61 -41.02
N PRO A 200 -46.55 44.70 -41.06
CA PRO A 200 -46.79 45.65 -42.15
C PRO A 200 -46.23 47.05 -41.78
N SER A 201 -46.25 47.97 -42.74
CA SER A 201 -45.81 49.35 -42.55
C SER A 201 -46.86 50.25 -41.87
N ALA A 202 -46.32 51.25 -41.17
CA ALA A 202 -46.73 52.65 -41.14
C ALA A 202 -47.81 53.15 -40.14
N ALA A 203 -47.44 54.33 -39.60
CA ALA A 203 -48.25 55.47 -39.16
C ALA A 203 -48.87 55.43 -37.74
N GLY A 204 -48.37 56.35 -36.90
CA GLY A 204 -49.25 57.14 -36.02
C GLY A 204 -49.12 56.97 -34.51
N GLU A 205 -48.62 55.84 -34.00
CA GLU A 205 -48.55 55.59 -32.56
C GLU A 205 -47.12 55.26 -32.12
N GLY A 206 -46.75 55.67 -30.90
CA GLY A 206 -45.38 55.59 -30.36
C GLY A 206 -44.73 54.21 -30.53
N MET A 207 -43.40 54.19 -30.57
CA MET A 207 -42.63 52.97 -30.82
C MET A 207 -42.93 51.93 -29.71
N THR A 208 -43.35 50.72 -30.09
CA THR A 208 -43.55 49.63 -29.13
C THR A 208 -42.23 48.94 -28.82
N VAL A 209 -42.11 48.28 -27.66
CA VAL A 209 -40.92 47.50 -27.30
C VAL A 209 -40.60 46.41 -28.34
N ALA A 210 -41.64 45.80 -28.91
CA ALA A 210 -41.49 44.79 -29.97
C ALA A 210 -40.98 45.39 -31.29
N ALA A 211 -41.42 46.60 -31.65
CA ALA A 211 -40.90 47.32 -32.82
C ALA A 211 -39.46 47.79 -32.59
N LEU A 212 -39.14 48.26 -31.38
CA LEU A 212 -37.79 48.68 -30.98
C LEU A 212 -36.76 47.56 -31.18
N ALA A 213 -37.11 46.32 -30.82
CA ALA A 213 -36.25 45.14 -31.01
C ALA A 213 -35.83 44.88 -32.47
N GLY A 214 -36.57 45.42 -33.45
CA GLY A 214 -36.22 45.34 -34.87
C GLY A 214 -35.04 46.24 -35.28
N PHE A 215 -34.69 47.23 -34.47
CA PHE A 215 -33.66 48.24 -34.70
C PHE A 215 -32.39 47.97 -33.87
N ASP A 216 -31.79 46.81 -34.12
CA ASP A 216 -30.67 46.24 -33.35
C ASP A 216 -29.27 46.66 -33.86
N GLY A 217 -29.18 47.53 -34.87
CA GLY A 217 -27.89 47.97 -35.42
C GLY A 217 -27.11 46.94 -36.24
N LYS A 218 -27.70 45.77 -36.53
CA LYS A 218 -27.04 44.66 -37.26
C LYS A 218 -27.49 44.60 -38.71
N GLU A 219 -26.58 44.18 -39.59
CA GLU A 219 -26.85 44.00 -41.02
C GLU A 219 -27.33 45.30 -41.71
N GLY A 220 -26.79 46.45 -41.29
CA GLY A 220 -27.11 47.76 -41.87
C GLY A 220 -28.42 48.39 -41.38
N ARG A 221 -29.15 47.72 -40.47
CA ARG A 221 -30.33 48.30 -39.81
C ARG A 221 -29.91 49.40 -38.82
N LYS A 222 -30.82 50.35 -38.56
CA LYS A 222 -30.60 51.38 -37.54
C LYS A 222 -30.47 50.77 -36.14
N ALA A 223 -29.69 51.41 -35.29
CA ALA A 223 -29.53 51.10 -33.88
C ALA A 223 -30.31 52.11 -33.04
N LEU A 224 -31.44 51.69 -32.45
CA LEU A 224 -32.27 52.54 -31.59
C LEU A 224 -32.26 52.01 -30.15
N VAL A 225 -32.27 52.90 -29.15
CA VAL A 225 -32.40 52.52 -27.72
C VAL A 225 -33.47 53.37 -27.06
N ALA A 226 -34.18 52.82 -26.08
CA ALA A 226 -35.11 53.59 -25.25
C ALA A 226 -34.51 53.87 -23.88
N VAL A 227 -34.70 55.09 -23.37
CA VAL A 227 -34.31 55.53 -22.02
C VAL A 227 -35.38 56.50 -21.52
N ASP A 228 -35.92 56.25 -20.33
CA ASP A 228 -36.97 57.04 -19.67
C ASP A 228 -38.16 57.35 -20.61
N GLY A 229 -38.61 56.33 -21.35
CA GLY A 229 -39.74 56.44 -22.28
C GLY A 229 -39.45 57.21 -23.57
N LYS A 230 -38.21 57.64 -23.82
CA LYS A 230 -37.77 58.29 -25.07
C LYS A 230 -36.87 57.36 -25.88
N VAL A 231 -37.03 57.33 -27.20
CA VAL A 231 -36.21 56.54 -28.12
C VAL A 231 -35.15 57.42 -28.75
N TYR A 232 -33.90 56.94 -28.79
CA TYR A 232 -32.73 57.63 -29.33
C TYR A 232 -32.09 56.81 -30.46
N ASP A 233 -31.68 57.49 -31.54
CA ASP A 233 -30.93 56.90 -32.65
C ASP A 233 -29.42 56.98 -32.36
N VAL A 234 -28.83 55.82 -32.09
CA VAL A 234 -27.40 55.67 -31.78
C VAL A 234 -26.60 55.10 -32.95
N THR A 235 -27.20 54.97 -34.14
CA THR A 235 -26.60 54.32 -35.32
C THR A 235 -25.25 54.94 -35.72
N GLY A 236 -25.12 56.26 -35.64
CA GLY A 236 -23.90 56.99 -36.02
C GLY A 236 -22.84 57.08 -34.93
N ASN A 237 -23.10 56.58 -33.72
CA ASN A 237 -22.21 56.75 -32.58
C ASN A 237 -21.08 55.71 -32.59
N ARG A 238 -19.82 56.17 -32.53
CA ARG A 238 -18.62 55.31 -32.54
C ARG A 238 -18.61 54.26 -31.41
N LEU A 239 -19.31 54.53 -30.31
CA LEU A 239 -19.41 53.64 -29.15
C LEU A 239 -20.48 52.54 -29.29
N TRP A 240 -21.24 52.52 -30.41
CA TRP A 240 -22.36 51.61 -30.68
C TRP A 240 -22.15 50.76 -31.94
N LYS A 241 -20.91 50.31 -32.17
CA LYS A 241 -20.55 49.56 -33.38
C LYS A 241 -21.33 48.23 -33.45
N GLU A 242 -21.99 47.98 -34.59
CA GLU A 242 -22.89 46.82 -34.80
C GLU A 242 -24.02 46.70 -33.74
N GLY A 243 -24.48 47.85 -33.22
CA GLY A 243 -25.54 47.92 -32.23
C GLY A 243 -25.14 47.46 -30.83
N GLN A 244 -23.84 47.41 -30.52
CA GLN A 244 -23.33 47.04 -29.20
C GLN A 244 -22.57 48.17 -28.53
N HIS A 245 -22.88 48.42 -27.26
CA HIS A 245 -22.14 49.33 -26.40
C HIS A 245 -21.40 48.57 -25.30
N MET A 246 -20.08 48.77 -25.24
CA MET A 246 -19.16 48.12 -24.27
C MET A 246 -19.33 46.59 -24.16
N ARG A 247 -19.78 45.93 -25.25
CA ARG A 247 -20.11 44.50 -25.32
C ARG A 247 -21.14 44.02 -24.30
N LYS A 248 -21.87 44.94 -23.66
CA LYS A 248 -22.80 44.64 -22.54
C LYS A 248 -24.22 45.09 -22.85
N HIS A 249 -24.38 46.20 -23.55
CA HIS A 249 -25.69 46.77 -23.87
C HIS A 249 -25.96 46.66 -25.38
N LEU A 250 -27.20 46.34 -25.73
CA LEU A 250 -27.63 46.07 -27.10
C LEU A 250 -28.66 47.10 -27.55
N ALA A 251 -28.55 47.55 -28.80
CA ALA A 251 -29.59 48.31 -29.45
C ALA A 251 -30.86 47.45 -29.64
N GLY A 252 -32.01 48.10 -29.69
CA GLY A 252 -33.33 47.50 -29.74
C GLY A 252 -33.96 47.20 -28.37
N GLN A 253 -33.40 47.77 -27.30
CA GLN A 253 -33.84 47.57 -25.91
C GLN A 253 -34.15 48.89 -25.21
N ASP A 254 -34.97 48.81 -24.16
CA ASP A 254 -35.08 49.84 -23.14
C ASP A 254 -33.95 49.64 -22.14
N LEU A 255 -33.11 50.66 -21.98
CA LEU A 255 -31.89 50.66 -21.17
C LEU A 255 -32.01 51.60 -19.96
N THR A 256 -33.24 51.97 -19.58
CA THR A 256 -33.51 52.90 -18.47
C THR A 256 -32.89 52.43 -17.15
N GLU A 257 -33.02 51.15 -16.81
CA GLU A 257 -32.44 50.62 -15.57
C GLU A 257 -30.93 50.42 -15.67
N GLU A 258 -30.44 49.99 -16.84
CA GLU A 258 -29.02 49.79 -17.11
C GLU A 258 -28.24 51.10 -17.06
N LEU A 259 -28.88 52.23 -17.42
CA LEU A 259 -28.28 53.56 -17.34
C LEU A 259 -28.03 53.98 -15.89
N LYS A 260 -28.87 53.57 -14.93
CA LYS A 260 -28.65 53.86 -13.50
C LYS A 260 -27.38 53.22 -12.94
N ALA A 261 -26.93 52.13 -13.55
CA ALA A 261 -25.71 51.40 -13.17
C ALA A 261 -24.50 51.74 -14.06
N ALA A 262 -24.64 52.71 -14.97
CA ALA A 262 -23.57 53.14 -15.87
C ALA A 262 -22.63 54.15 -15.18
N PRO A 263 -21.36 54.27 -15.62
CA PRO A 263 -20.41 55.25 -15.10
C PRO A 263 -20.71 56.71 -15.55
N HIS A 264 -21.86 56.94 -16.18
CA HIS A 264 -22.34 58.23 -16.70
C HIS A 264 -23.86 58.29 -16.59
N GLY A 265 -24.43 59.48 -16.44
CA GLY A 265 -25.88 59.67 -16.30
C GLY A 265 -26.59 59.93 -17.64
N ALA A 266 -27.83 60.41 -17.56
CA ALA A 266 -28.68 60.69 -18.72
C ALA A 266 -28.17 61.82 -19.64
N GLU A 267 -27.19 62.62 -19.19
CA GLU A 267 -26.56 63.69 -19.99
C GLU A 267 -25.93 63.19 -21.30
N VAL A 268 -25.56 61.90 -21.37
CA VAL A 268 -25.01 61.33 -22.61
C VAL A 268 -26.08 61.20 -23.70
N MET A 269 -27.36 61.15 -23.33
CA MET A 269 -28.48 61.04 -24.27
C MET A 269 -28.75 62.37 -24.99
N GLU A 270 -28.26 63.50 -24.45
CA GLU A 270 -28.30 64.81 -25.13
C GLU A 270 -27.39 64.86 -26.36
N ARG A 271 -26.42 63.95 -26.46
CA ARG A 271 -25.43 63.88 -27.55
C ARG A 271 -25.88 62.99 -28.72
N VAL A 272 -27.06 62.39 -28.63
CA VAL A 272 -27.62 61.48 -29.64
C VAL A 272 -29.04 61.92 -30.03
N THR A 273 -29.43 61.66 -31.29
CA THR A 273 -30.66 62.21 -31.85
C THR A 273 -31.91 61.51 -31.28
N ALA A 274 -32.86 62.27 -30.75
CA ALA A 274 -34.15 61.73 -30.34
C ALA A 274 -34.97 61.26 -31.57
N ALA A 275 -35.42 60.01 -31.55
CA ALA A 275 -36.10 59.31 -32.64
C ALA A 275 -37.59 59.03 -32.37
N GLY A 276 -38.10 59.39 -31.18
CA GLY A 276 -39.52 59.29 -30.82
C GLY A 276 -39.73 58.98 -29.34
N THR A 277 -40.95 58.60 -28.96
CA THR A 277 -41.31 58.14 -27.62
C THR A 277 -41.74 56.69 -27.64
N LEU A 278 -41.39 55.95 -26.59
CA LEU A 278 -41.81 54.58 -26.36
C LEU A 278 -43.26 54.60 -25.82
N ALA A 279 -44.17 53.84 -26.43
CA ALA A 279 -45.55 53.81 -25.99
C ALA A 279 -45.66 53.22 -24.57
N ALA A 280 -46.27 53.97 -23.64
CA ALA A 280 -46.42 53.55 -22.24
C ALA A 280 -47.51 52.48 -22.12
N GLY A 281 -47.11 51.22 -21.92
CA GLY A 281 -48.01 50.11 -21.68
C GLY A 281 -47.70 48.85 -22.49
N SER A 282 -46.57 48.19 -22.22
CA SER A 282 -46.48 46.74 -22.36
C SER A 282 -45.50 46.18 -21.34
N THR A 283 -45.96 46.12 -20.09
CA THR A 283 -45.38 45.22 -19.09
C THR A 283 -45.42 43.79 -19.62
N ALA A 284 -44.32 43.06 -19.38
CA ALA A 284 -44.10 41.65 -19.69
C ALA A 284 -45.38 40.80 -19.82
N ALA A 285 -45.69 40.39 -21.06
CA ALA A 285 -46.54 39.23 -21.28
C ALA A 285 -45.63 38.00 -21.39
N ALA A 286 -45.63 37.21 -20.32
CA ALA A 286 -45.21 35.82 -20.37
C ALA A 286 -46.08 35.03 -21.37
N GLU A 287 -45.42 34.11 -22.07
CA GLU A 287 -46.00 32.98 -22.83
C GLU A 287 -46.86 33.28 -24.08
N ASP A 288 -46.20 33.29 -25.25
CA ASP A 288 -46.68 32.44 -26.36
C ASP A 288 -45.54 31.52 -26.84
N GLY A 289 -45.72 30.23 -26.55
CA GLY A 289 -44.78 29.14 -26.75
C GLY A 289 -44.60 28.71 -28.22
N GLN A 290 -44.35 29.63 -29.15
CA GLN A 290 -44.11 29.33 -30.56
C GLN A 290 -42.92 30.06 -31.21
N GLY A 291 -41.79 30.17 -30.49
CA GLY A 291 -40.49 30.23 -31.17
C GLY A 291 -40.36 29.03 -32.14
N PRO A 292 -39.89 29.23 -33.39
CA PRO A 292 -39.97 28.24 -34.46
C PRO A 292 -39.39 26.93 -33.93
N ARG A 293 -40.17 25.84 -33.94
CA ARG A 293 -39.83 24.57 -33.26
C ARG A 293 -38.40 24.09 -33.55
N ALA A 294 -37.83 24.48 -34.69
CA ALA A 294 -36.43 24.25 -35.06
C ALA A 294 -35.43 24.87 -34.06
N HIS A 295 -35.63 26.10 -33.58
CA HIS A 295 -34.74 26.78 -32.62
C HIS A 295 -34.71 26.09 -31.26
N ARG A 296 -35.89 25.82 -30.67
CA ARG A 296 -35.98 25.07 -29.41
C ARG A 296 -35.38 23.67 -29.51
N THR A 297 -35.55 23.01 -30.66
CA THR A 297 -34.94 21.70 -30.92
C THR A 297 -33.42 21.83 -31.06
N PHE A 298 -32.93 22.87 -31.71
CA PHE A 298 -31.50 23.15 -31.87
C PHE A 298 -30.83 23.39 -30.51
N VAL A 299 -31.42 24.21 -29.65
CA VAL A 299 -30.91 24.47 -28.29
C VAL A 299 -30.85 23.17 -27.47
N ARG A 300 -31.89 22.33 -27.51
CA ARG A 300 -31.89 21.02 -26.83
C ARG A 300 -30.79 20.09 -27.35
N VAL A 301 -30.63 20.00 -28.67
CA VAL A 301 -29.59 19.18 -29.30
C VAL A 301 -28.19 19.67 -28.94
N ALA A 302 -27.97 20.99 -28.87
CA ALA A 302 -26.69 21.58 -28.46
C ALA A 302 -26.31 21.16 -27.03
N TYR A 303 -27.20 21.37 -26.05
CA TYR A 303 -26.91 20.99 -24.66
C TYR A 303 -26.82 19.46 -24.45
N LEU A 304 -27.60 18.65 -25.20
CA LEU A 304 -27.43 17.20 -25.19
C LEU A 304 -26.04 16.78 -25.73
N ASN A 305 -25.54 17.44 -26.78
CA ASN A 305 -24.18 17.20 -27.25
C ASN A 305 -23.13 17.57 -26.19
N LEU A 306 -23.33 18.67 -25.45
CA LEU A 306 -22.45 19.01 -24.32
C LEU A 306 -22.44 17.91 -23.26
N LEU A 307 -23.61 17.38 -22.88
CA LEU A 307 -23.70 16.25 -21.94
C LEU A 307 -22.99 14.99 -22.44
N LEU A 308 -23.09 14.67 -23.74
CA LEU A 308 -22.39 13.53 -24.34
C LEU A 308 -20.88 13.72 -24.29
N VAL A 309 -20.37 14.94 -24.54
CA VAL A 309 -18.93 15.24 -24.38
C VAL A 309 -18.47 15.04 -22.94
N LEU A 310 -19.22 15.55 -21.96
CA LEU A 310 -18.91 15.37 -20.55
C LEU A 310 -18.96 13.88 -20.15
N GLY A 311 -19.88 13.11 -20.72
CA GLY A 311 -19.94 11.66 -20.57
C GLY A 311 -18.70 10.95 -21.13
N ILE A 312 -18.22 11.37 -22.31
CA ILE A 312 -16.98 10.85 -22.91
C ILE A 312 -15.78 11.18 -22.01
N LEU A 313 -15.71 12.39 -21.46
CA LEU A 313 -14.67 12.79 -20.51
C LEU A 313 -14.74 11.97 -19.22
N MET A 314 -15.93 11.65 -18.71
CA MET A 314 -16.12 10.76 -17.57
C MET A 314 -15.57 9.36 -17.86
N CYS A 315 -15.79 8.80 -19.06
CA CYS A 315 -15.19 7.52 -19.45
C CYS A 315 -13.65 7.58 -19.47
N VAL A 316 -13.06 8.69 -19.92
CA VAL A 316 -11.61 8.89 -19.91
C VAL A 316 -11.07 9.07 -18.48
N ALA A 317 -11.75 9.84 -17.65
CA ALA A 317 -11.43 10.00 -16.23
C ALA A 317 -11.51 8.66 -15.50
N TRP A 318 -12.52 7.85 -15.81
CA TRP A 318 -12.66 6.50 -15.26
C TRP A 318 -11.48 5.59 -15.62
N TRP A 319 -10.93 5.68 -16.83
CA TRP A 319 -9.74 4.88 -17.17
C TRP A 319 -8.47 5.29 -16.43
N LYS A 320 -8.35 6.56 -16.02
CA LYS A 320 -7.14 7.09 -15.38
C LYS A 320 -7.22 7.12 -13.86
N TRP A 321 -8.41 7.38 -13.33
CA TRP A 321 -8.68 7.63 -11.91
C TRP A 321 -9.99 6.99 -11.44
N GLY A 322 -10.68 6.24 -12.30
CA GLY A 322 -11.86 5.52 -11.88
C GLY A 322 -11.46 4.55 -10.79
N PHE A 323 -12.18 4.63 -9.68
CA PHE A 323 -12.21 3.52 -8.75
C PHE A 323 -12.71 2.33 -9.58
N THR A 324 -11.91 1.29 -9.71
CA THR A 324 -12.55 -0.02 -9.70
C THR A 324 -13.47 0.04 -8.49
N LEU A 325 -14.76 -0.20 -8.68
CA LEU A 325 -15.53 -0.82 -7.61
C LEU A 325 -14.78 -2.12 -7.36
N GLN A 326 -13.71 -2.02 -6.58
CA GLN A 326 -13.15 -3.09 -5.83
C GLN A 326 -14.39 -3.49 -5.07
N LYS A 327 -15.03 -4.58 -5.54
CA LYS A 327 -15.72 -5.44 -4.61
C LYS A 327 -14.82 -5.42 -3.40
N ALA A 328 -15.32 -4.86 -2.28
CA ALA A 328 -14.61 -4.85 -1.01
C ALA A 328 -13.82 -6.14 -0.99
N ALA A 329 -12.47 -6.03 -0.89
CA ALA A 329 -11.55 -7.17 -1.00
C ALA A 329 -12.29 -8.36 -0.40
N PRO A 330 -12.66 -9.39 -1.21
CA PRO A 330 -13.77 -10.27 -0.91
C PRO A 330 -13.68 -10.55 0.57
N SER A 331 -14.68 -10.08 1.33
CA SER A 331 -14.73 -10.23 2.79
C SER A 331 -14.17 -11.60 3.03
N VAL A 332 -12.99 -11.68 3.68
CA VAL A 332 -12.21 -12.92 3.87
C VAL A 332 -13.23 -14.03 3.92
N PRO A 333 -13.35 -14.86 2.85
CA PRO A 333 -14.59 -15.57 2.51
C PRO A 333 -15.15 -16.03 3.81
N VAL A 334 -16.31 -15.51 4.28
CA VAL A 334 -16.80 -15.73 5.65
C VAL A 334 -16.50 -17.17 5.93
N VAL A 335 -15.39 -17.37 6.65
CA VAL A 335 -14.84 -18.71 6.67
C VAL A 335 -15.92 -19.41 7.42
N GLN A 336 -16.43 -20.47 6.84
CA GLN A 336 -17.34 -21.33 7.57
C GLN A 336 -16.47 -21.82 8.72
N LEU A 337 -16.49 -21.05 9.83
CA LEU A 337 -15.74 -21.33 11.03
C LEU A 337 -16.13 -22.76 11.32
N ALA A 338 -15.15 -23.64 11.51
CA ALA A 338 -15.50 -24.90 12.12
C ALA A 338 -16.37 -24.59 13.35
N PRO A 339 -17.51 -25.29 13.52
CA PRO A 339 -18.52 -24.92 14.49
C PRO A 339 -17.85 -24.72 15.85
N LEU A 340 -17.98 -23.50 16.39
CA LEU A 340 -17.44 -23.14 17.68
C LEU A 340 -18.18 -23.91 18.77
N SER A 341 -17.47 -24.29 19.83
CA SER A 341 -18.10 -24.85 21.03
C SER A 341 -19.10 -23.88 21.65
N ASP A 342 -20.06 -24.43 22.38
CA ASP A 342 -21.11 -23.66 23.05
C ASP A 342 -20.49 -22.75 24.13
N GLU A 343 -19.43 -23.24 24.76
CA GLU A 343 -18.60 -22.55 25.74
C GLU A 343 -17.92 -21.33 25.10
N SER A 344 -17.16 -21.52 24.01
CA SER A 344 -16.49 -20.42 23.32
C SER A 344 -17.47 -19.38 22.77
N ARG A 345 -18.66 -19.80 22.30
CA ARG A 345 -19.72 -18.85 21.89
C ARG A 345 -20.19 -17.97 23.05
N GLN A 346 -20.33 -18.54 24.25
CA GLN A 346 -20.69 -17.78 25.46
C GLN A 346 -19.56 -16.84 25.90
N CYS A 347 -18.31 -17.30 25.87
CA CYS A 347 -17.14 -16.46 26.14
C CYS A 347 -17.11 -15.23 25.22
N ILE A 348 -17.23 -15.44 23.90
CA ILE A 348 -17.21 -14.36 22.90
C ILE A 348 -18.37 -13.38 23.11
N ALA A 349 -19.59 -13.88 23.35
CA ALA A 349 -20.75 -13.02 23.55
C ALA A 349 -20.59 -12.12 24.79
N CYS A 350 -20.12 -12.69 25.91
CA CYS A 350 -19.89 -11.95 27.15
C CYS A 350 -18.74 -10.93 27.03
N HIS A 351 -17.58 -11.36 26.52
CA HIS A 351 -16.40 -10.49 26.36
C HIS A 351 -16.63 -9.37 25.34
N LYS A 352 -17.47 -9.61 24.32
CA LYS A 352 -17.89 -8.54 23.40
C LYS A 352 -18.76 -7.50 24.10
N THR A 353 -19.66 -7.93 24.97
CA THR A 353 -20.64 -7.04 25.64
C THR A 353 -19.99 -6.19 26.74
N ASN A 354 -19.01 -6.73 27.46
CA ASN A 354 -18.35 -6.04 28.57
C ASN A 354 -17.30 -4.98 28.14
N ASN A 355 -17.12 -4.76 26.82
CA ASN A 355 -16.11 -3.88 26.22
C ASN A 355 -14.66 -4.14 26.68
N PHE A 356 -14.41 -5.32 27.26
CA PHE A 356 -13.12 -5.81 27.71
C PHE A 356 -12.74 -6.96 26.79
N GLY A 357 -11.85 -6.73 25.82
CA GLY A 357 -11.38 -7.78 24.92
C GLY A 357 -11.70 -7.59 23.44
N GLN A 358 -12.29 -6.47 23.01
CA GLN A 358 -12.65 -6.26 21.59
C GLN A 358 -11.45 -6.42 20.64
N ALA A 359 -10.30 -5.86 21.00
CA ALA A 359 -9.08 -6.01 20.20
C ALA A 359 -8.60 -7.47 20.16
N GLN A 360 -8.66 -8.19 21.29
CA GLN A 360 -8.29 -9.60 21.36
C GLN A 360 -9.23 -10.47 20.55
N LEU A 361 -10.53 -10.17 20.56
CA LEU A 361 -11.54 -10.83 19.73
C LEU A 361 -11.31 -10.56 18.25
N GLU A 362 -10.97 -9.33 17.87
CA GLU A 362 -10.63 -8.99 16.48
C GLU A 362 -9.38 -9.75 16.02
N GLU A 363 -8.31 -9.72 16.82
CA GLU A 363 -7.05 -10.42 16.52
C GLU A 363 -7.23 -11.94 16.43
N TRP A 364 -8.01 -12.54 17.34
CA TRP A 364 -8.38 -13.95 17.28
C TRP A 364 -9.23 -14.24 16.05
N SER A 365 -10.25 -13.44 15.74
CA SER A 365 -11.16 -13.70 14.61
C SER A 365 -10.43 -13.71 13.26
N GLY A 366 -9.34 -12.93 13.14
CA GLY A 366 -8.45 -12.91 11.99
C GLY A 366 -7.41 -14.04 11.93
N SER A 367 -7.33 -14.90 12.94
CA SER A 367 -6.33 -15.96 13.06
C SER A 367 -6.68 -17.21 12.23
N VAL A 368 -5.68 -18.09 12.02
CA VAL A 368 -5.91 -19.42 11.43
C VAL A 368 -6.62 -20.35 12.43
N MET A 369 -6.41 -20.13 13.73
CA MET A 369 -7.05 -20.92 14.79
C MET A 369 -8.56 -20.72 14.83
N ALA A 370 -9.04 -19.47 14.72
CA ALA A 370 -10.47 -19.20 14.62
C ALA A 370 -11.10 -19.94 13.42
N LYS A 371 -10.42 -19.93 12.26
CA LYS A 371 -10.85 -20.66 11.06
C LYS A 371 -10.91 -22.18 11.28
N ALA A 372 -10.01 -22.71 12.10
CA ALA A 372 -9.96 -24.12 12.48
C ALA A 372 -10.92 -24.49 13.62
N GLY A 373 -11.66 -23.53 14.19
CA GLY A 373 -12.59 -23.77 15.30
C GLY A 373 -11.94 -23.76 16.69
N THR A 374 -10.64 -23.46 16.79
CA THR A 374 -9.96 -23.26 18.07
C THR A 374 -10.21 -21.84 18.57
N ALA A 375 -10.98 -21.73 19.65
CA ALA A 375 -11.41 -20.46 20.22
C ALA A 375 -11.03 -20.33 21.69
N CYS A 376 -11.76 -19.49 22.43
CA CYS A 376 -11.41 -19.09 23.79
C CYS A 376 -11.31 -20.30 24.73
N TYR A 377 -12.36 -21.13 24.77
CA TYR A 377 -12.45 -22.26 25.70
C TYR A 377 -11.56 -23.43 25.28
N GLU A 378 -11.29 -23.61 23.99
CA GLU A 378 -10.37 -24.65 23.52
C GLU A 378 -8.93 -24.42 23.99
N CYS A 379 -8.54 -23.16 24.25
CA CYS A 379 -7.23 -22.83 24.80
C CYS A 379 -7.25 -22.57 26.31
N HIS A 380 -8.26 -21.86 26.82
CA HIS A 380 -8.32 -21.45 28.23
C HIS A 380 -9.10 -22.40 29.13
N GLY A 381 -9.86 -23.34 28.59
CA GLY A 381 -10.57 -24.34 29.39
C GLY A 381 -9.57 -25.22 30.13
N ALA A 382 -9.77 -25.37 31.44
CA ALA A 382 -8.87 -26.10 32.33
C ALA A 382 -9.65 -27.13 33.16
N GLN A 383 -8.97 -28.19 33.60
CA GLN A 383 -9.52 -29.13 34.57
C GLN A 383 -9.42 -28.55 35.99
N PRO A 384 -10.37 -28.86 36.90
CA PRO A 384 -10.37 -28.30 38.25
C PRO A 384 -9.15 -28.65 39.12
N ASP A 385 -8.40 -29.69 38.76
CA ASP A 385 -7.18 -30.14 39.44
C ASP A 385 -5.91 -29.47 38.89
N GLU A 386 -6.01 -28.67 37.82
CA GLU A 386 -4.89 -27.87 37.32
C GLU A 386 -4.55 -26.74 38.31
N PRO A 387 -3.25 -26.44 38.52
CA PRO A 387 -2.81 -25.56 39.60
C PRO A 387 -3.26 -24.10 39.44
N ASP A 388 -3.48 -23.64 38.21
CA ASP A 388 -3.92 -22.30 37.83
C ASP A 388 -5.37 -22.25 37.32
N ALA A 389 -6.13 -23.33 37.54
CA ALA A 389 -7.54 -23.38 37.23
C ALA A 389 -8.37 -22.62 38.28
N PHE A 390 -9.30 -21.79 37.81
CA PHE A 390 -10.29 -21.13 38.66
C PHE A 390 -11.64 -21.02 37.97
N ALA A 391 -12.70 -20.86 38.78
CA ALA A 391 -14.05 -20.69 38.29
C ALA A 391 -14.27 -19.29 37.68
N HIS A 392 -14.85 -19.24 36.49
CA HIS A 392 -15.20 -18.02 35.79
C HIS A 392 -16.54 -18.15 35.06
N ASN A 393 -17.58 -17.51 35.61
CA ASN A 393 -18.91 -17.44 35.00
C ASN A 393 -19.51 -18.80 34.58
N GLY A 394 -19.33 -19.82 35.43
CA GLY A 394 -19.85 -21.17 35.19
C GLY A 394 -18.90 -22.10 34.43
N PHE A 395 -17.71 -21.63 34.05
CA PHE A 395 -16.65 -22.42 33.43
C PHE A 395 -15.45 -22.55 34.37
N THR A 396 -14.65 -23.61 34.19
CA THR A 396 -13.32 -23.73 34.79
C THR A 396 -12.29 -23.34 33.74
N ILE A 397 -11.49 -22.32 34.01
CA ILE A 397 -10.51 -21.79 33.06
C ILE A 397 -9.15 -21.58 33.73
N SER A 398 -8.10 -21.53 32.90
CA SER A 398 -6.82 -20.93 33.24
C SER A 398 -6.58 -19.66 32.41
N LEU A 399 -5.96 -18.66 33.03
CA LEU A 399 -5.46 -17.47 32.33
C LEU A 399 -4.20 -17.76 31.51
N LEU A 400 -3.41 -18.76 31.93
CA LEU A 400 -2.12 -19.08 31.34
C LEU A 400 -2.31 -20.23 30.34
N VAL A 401 -2.23 -19.91 29.05
CA VAL A 401 -2.07 -20.95 28.02
C VAL A 401 -0.59 -21.32 27.96
N THR A 402 -0.25 -22.55 28.32
CA THR A 402 1.13 -23.02 28.45
C THR A 402 1.57 -23.84 27.23
N PRO A 403 2.87 -24.20 27.10
CA PRO A 403 3.31 -25.16 26.10
C PRO A 403 2.59 -26.51 26.13
N LYS A 404 2.11 -26.98 27.31
CA LYS A 404 1.31 -28.21 27.39
C LYS A 404 -0.05 -28.05 26.71
N ASP A 405 -0.69 -26.88 26.85
CA ASP A 405 -1.94 -26.59 26.14
C ASP A 405 -1.74 -26.53 24.63
N CYS A 406 -0.70 -25.81 24.18
CA CYS A 406 -0.34 -25.76 22.77
C CYS A 406 -0.05 -27.17 22.23
N GLY A 407 0.64 -28.00 23.02
CA GLY A 407 1.04 -29.37 22.68
C GLY A 407 -0.12 -30.35 22.48
N LYS A 408 -1.35 -30.02 22.93
CA LYS A 408 -2.56 -30.80 22.63
C LYS A 408 -2.82 -30.90 21.11
N CYS A 409 -2.43 -29.86 20.36
CA CYS A 409 -2.54 -29.83 18.89
C CYS A 409 -1.18 -29.73 18.16
N HIS A 410 -0.18 -29.11 18.79
CA HIS A 410 1.16 -28.85 18.24
C HIS A 410 2.23 -29.68 18.95
N LEU A 411 2.02 -31.00 19.01
CA LEU A 411 2.89 -31.92 19.77
C LEU A 411 4.35 -31.86 19.30
N THR A 412 4.56 -31.77 17.98
CA THR A 412 5.91 -31.72 17.41
C THR A 412 6.63 -30.42 17.77
N GLU A 413 5.99 -29.27 17.58
CA GLU A 413 6.58 -27.97 17.89
C GLU A 413 6.83 -27.82 19.40
N ALA A 414 5.87 -28.23 20.23
CA ALA A 414 6.01 -28.20 21.69
C ALA A 414 7.16 -29.11 22.17
N GLY A 415 7.30 -30.31 21.60
CA GLY A 415 8.39 -31.23 21.93
C GLY A 415 9.76 -30.70 21.52
N GLN A 416 9.88 -30.16 20.29
CA GLN A 416 11.10 -29.53 19.80
C GLN A 416 11.50 -28.33 20.67
N PHE A 417 10.55 -27.45 20.95
CA PHE A 417 10.78 -26.28 21.79
C PHE A 417 11.19 -26.67 23.21
N GLY A 418 10.49 -27.63 23.83
CA GLY A 418 10.79 -28.10 25.18
C GLY A 418 12.19 -28.72 25.34
N ALA A 419 12.73 -29.30 24.27
CA ALA A 419 14.11 -29.82 24.24
C ALA A 419 15.18 -28.71 24.10
N SER A 420 14.79 -27.51 23.69
CA SER A 420 15.71 -26.41 23.40
C SER A 420 16.22 -25.72 24.67
N ARG A 421 17.37 -25.04 24.55
CA ARG A 421 17.86 -24.14 25.61
C ARG A 421 16.97 -22.91 25.83
N HIS A 422 16.14 -22.54 24.84
CA HIS A 422 15.18 -21.45 24.97
C HIS A 422 14.10 -21.76 26.01
N ALA A 423 13.57 -22.99 26.04
CA ALA A 423 12.62 -23.39 27.09
C ALA A 423 13.25 -23.30 28.50
N GLN A 424 14.56 -23.52 28.60
CA GLN A 424 15.30 -23.48 29.87
C GLN A 424 15.79 -22.07 30.25
N ALA A 425 15.48 -21.04 29.46
CA ALA A 425 16.06 -19.70 29.64
C ALA A 425 15.75 -19.08 31.02
N GLY A 426 14.60 -19.38 31.63
CA GLY A 426 14.24 -18.89 32.96
C GLY A 426 15.15 -19.41 34.09
N ASN A 427 15.89 -20.50 33.85
CA ASN A 427 16.86 -21.03 34.82
C ASN A 427 18.13 -20.17 34.90
N ILE A 428 18.35 -19.22 33.97
CA ILE A 428 19.52 -18.35 33.99
C ILE A 428 19.50 -17.34 35.15
N LEU A 429 18.34 -17.16 35.78
CA LEU A 429 18.18 -16.35 37.00
C LEU A 429 18.96 -16.94 38.21
N ALA A 430 19.75 -18.00 38.04
CA ALA A 430 20.70 -18.46 39.05
C ALA A 430 22.17 -18.12 38.69
N SER A 431 22.42 -17.25 37.71
CA SER A 431 23.77 -16.92 37.21
C SER A 431 24.32 -15.57 37.70
N LEU A 432 25.58 -15.27 37.38
CA LEU A 432 26.22 -13.96 37.59
C LEU A 432 25.35 -12.78 37.10
N ASP A 433 24.72 -12.94 35.94
CA ASP A 433 23.83 -11.92 35.37
C ASP A 433 22.61 -11.67 36.28
N ASN A 434 22.21 -12.66 37.09
CA ASN A 434 21.17 -12.50 38.10
C ASN A 434 21.66 -11.78 39.37
N ILE A 435 22.94 -11.94 39.74
CA ILE A 435 23.51 -11.16 40.85
C ILE A 435 23.45 -9.67 40.49
N LEU A 436 23.88 -9.31 39.28
CA LEU A 436 23.77 -7.93 38.79
C LEU A 436 22.31 -7.47 38.76
N GLY A 437 21.41 -8.22 38.12
CA GLY A 437 20.00 -7.82 37.99
C GLY A 437 19.24 -7.75 39.32
N GLU A 438 19.24 -8.81 40.14
CA GLU A 438 18.39 -8.87 41.34
C GLU A 438 19.04 -8.24 42.58
N ARG A 439 20.37 -8.22 42.69
CA ARG A 439 21.07 -7.73 43.89
C ARG A 439 21.65 -6.34 43.70
N VAL A 440 22.38 -6.12 42.60
CA VAL A 440 23.06 -4.83 42.37
C VAL A 440 22.09 -3.78 41.84
N GLU A 441 21.28 -4.11 40.84
CA GLU A 441 20.29 -3.22 40.23
C GLU A 441 18.96 -3.21 40.99
N GLY A 442 18.50 -4.40 41.41
CA GLY A 442 17.34 -4.61 42.27
C GLY A 442 16.17 -5.32 41.58
N GLU A 443 15.33 -5.96 42.39
CA GLU A 443 14.23 -6.84 41.97
C GLU A 443 13.30 -6.21 40.91
N ALA A 444 12.95 -4.93 41.06
CA ALA A 444 12.08 -4.24 40.10
C ALA A 444 12.70 -4.15 38.69
N ALA A 445 14.02 -3.93 38.62
CA ALA A 445 14.75 -3.93 37.35
C ALA A 445 14.82 -5.34 36.75
N ALA A 446 15.09 -6.36 37.57
CA ALA A 446 15.08 -7.76 37.14
C ALA A 446 13.71 -8.20 36.59
N VAL A 447 12.61 -7.81 37.24
CA VAL A 447 11.23 -8.10 36.81
C VAL A 447 10.90 -7.47 35.46
N MET A 448 11.31 -6.21 35.25
CA MET A 448 10.97 -5.45 34.05
C MET A 448 11.97 -5.64 32.90
N GLY A 449 13.21 -6.06 33.16
CA GLY A 449 14.25 -6.31 32.18
C GLY A 449 14.50 -7.80 31.96
N CYS A 450 15.28 -8.42 32.84
CA CYS A 450 15.76 -9.80 32.69
C CYS A 450 14.62 -10.82 32.49
N ARG A 451 13.60 -10.75 33.36
CA ARG A 451 12.48 -11.73 33.38
C ARG A 451 11.52 -11.57 32.20
N GLN A 452 11.47 -10.40 31.56
CA GLN A 452 10.66 -10.20 30.35
C GLN A 452 11.27 -10.91 29.12
N CYS A 453 12.59 -11.08 29.09
CA CYS A 453 13.29 -11.81 28.03
C CYS A 453 13.47 -13.29 28.36
N HIS A 454 14.03 -13.60 29.53
CA HIS A 454 14.38 -14.98 29.93
C HIS A 454 13.18 -15.77 30.46
N GLY A 455 12.24 -15.10 31.12
CA GLY A 455 11.16 -15.73 31.87
C GLY A 455 11.54 -15.95 33.33
N SER A 456 10.53 -16.19 34.16
CA SER A 456 10.68 -16.53 35.58
C SER A 456 9.57 -17.49 36.01
N GLN A 457 9.61 -17.94 37.26
CA GLN A 457 8.50 -18.66 37.86
C GLN A 457 7.26 -17.78 37.95
N VAL A 458 6.14 -18.28 37.43
CA VAL A 458 4.82 -17.67 37.65
C VAL A 458 4.29 -18.13 38.99
N MET A 459 4.06 -17.18 39.89
CA MET A 459 3.51 -17.40 41.21
C MET A 459 2.01 -17.16 41.19
N LEU A 460 1.26 -18.02 41.87
CA LEU A 460 -0.20 -17.92 42.00
C LEU A 460 -0.58 -17.40 43.39
N ASP A 461 -1.69 -16.67 43.46
CA ASP A 461 -2.34 -16.29 44.71
C ASP A 461 -3.26 -17.40 45.24
N GLU A 462 -3.90 -17.16 46.39
CA GLU A 462 -4.87 -18.09 47.01
C GLU A 462 -6.09 -18.38 46.12
N ASN A 463 -6.35 -17.53 45.11
CA ASN A 463 -7.43 -17.71 44.14
C ASN A 463 -6.96 -18.36 42.84
N HIS A 464 -5.77 -18.97 42.84
CA HIS A 464 -5.14 -19.62 41.69
C HIS A 464 -4.85 -18.66 40.51
N LYS A 465 -4.74 -17.37 40.77
CA LYS A 465 -4.44 -16.35 39.75
C LYS A 465 -2.98 -15.89 39.81
N PRO A 466 -2.35 -15.57 38.67
CA PRO A 466 -0.98 -15.05 38.66
C PRO A 466 -0.83 -13.75 39.46
N THR A 467 0.20 -13.68 40.30
CA THR A 467 0.49 -12.49 41.11
C THR A 467 1.24 -11.41 40.33
N ALA A 468 1.08 -10.14 40.72
CA ALA A 468 1.77 -9.01 40.10
C ALA A 468 3.31 -9.10 40.18
N ALA A 469 3.85 -9.85 41.14
CA ALA A 469 5.29 -10.06 41.29
C ALA A 469 5.90 -10.95 40.19
N SER A 470 5.06 -11.71 39.48
CA SER A 470 5.51 -12.68 38.47
C SER A 470 4.77 -12.60 37.13
N TRP A 471 3.76 -11.72 37.03
CA TRP A 471 2.91 -11.56 35.86
C TRP A 471 2.59 -10.07 35.61
N PRO A 472 2.62 -9.59 34.35
CA PRO A 472 2.77 -10.32 33.09
C PRO A 472 4.19 -10.82 32.81
N ASN A 473 4.28 -12.02 32.23
CA ASN A 473 5.55 -12.60 31.79
C ASN A 473 5.39 -13.36 30.45
N THR A 474 6.16 -12.93 29.46
CA THR A 474 6.28 -13.57 28.14
C THR A 474 7.72 -13.95 27.81
N GLY A 475 8.56 -14.10 28.82
CA GLY A 475 9.94 -14.50 28.63
C GLY A 475 10.03 -15.93 28.10
N MET A 476 11.05 -16.17 27.28
CA MET A 476 11.16 -17.37 26.45
C MET A 476 11.09 -18.67 27.25
N GLY A 477 11.73 -18.70 28.44
CA GLY A 477 11.80 -19.85 29.33
C GLY A 477 10.97 -19.68 30.61
N ARG A 478 9.83 -18.98 30.55
CA ARG A 478 8.87 -18.84 31.67
C ARG A 478 8.58 -20.19 32.32
N ILE A 479 8.64 -20.29 33.65
CA ILE A 479 8.35 -21.52 34.38
C ILE A 479 6.87 -21.48 34.80
N ASN A 480 6.06 -22.33 34.17
CA ASN A 480 4.60 -22.33 34.35
C ASN A 480 4.16 -23.15 35.57
N PRO A 481 2.98 -22.87 36.16
CA PRO A 481 2.47 -23.62 37.31
C PRO A 481 2.25 -25.12 37.03
N ASP A 482 1.91 -25.49 35.80
CA ASP A 482 1.77 -26.87 35.35
C ASP A 482 3.12 -27.62 35.17
N GLY A 483 4.24 -26.96 35.50
CA GLY A 483 5.60 -27.48 35.36
C GLY A 483 6.16 -27.45 33.94
N SER A 484 5.41 -26.95 32.95
CA SER A 484 5.92 -26.77 31.60
C SER A 484 6.85 -25.55 31.50
N LEU A 485 7.81 -25.61 30.59
CA LEU A 485 8.82 -24.56 30.42
C LEU A 485 8.60 -23.79 29.11
N GLY A 486 8.53 -22.47 29.27
CA GLY A 486 8.51 -21.46 28.23
C GLY A 486 7.14 -20.86 27.90
N ALA A 487 7.15 -19.93 26.94
CA ALA A 487 5.98 -19.20 26.49
C ALA A 487 5.88 -19.20 24.96
N CYS A 488 4.98 -20.01 24.39
CA CYS A 488 4.83 -20.13 22.94
C CYS A 488 4.42 -18.82 22.24
N SER A 489 3.90 -17.83 22.98
CA SER A 489 3.48 -16.54 22.41
C SER A 489 4.61 -15.52 22.24
N THR A 490 5.85 -15.84 22.61
CA THR A 490 6.99 -14.91 22.57
C THR A 490 7.34 -14.48 21.15
N CYS A 491 7.40 -15.40 20.18
CA CYS A 491 7.74 -15.07 18.78
C CYS A 491 6.52 -14.72 17.92
N HIS A 492 5.41 -15.47 18.06
CA HIS A 492 4.17 -15.21 17.33
C HIS A 492 3.05 -14.85 18.32
N THR A 493 2.80 -13.55 18.43
CA THR A 493 2.05 -12.96 19.52
C THR A 493 0.59 -13.39 19.56
N ARG A 494 0.08 -13.55 20.78
CA ARG A 494 -1.37 -13.68 21.03
C ARG A 494 -2.10 -12.40 20.60
N HIS A 495 -3.34 -12.44 20.12
CA HIS A 495 -4.21 -13.60 19.92
C HIS A 495 -4.34 -14.02 18.45
N ARG A 496 -3.52 -13.44 17.57
CA ARG A 496 -3.54 -13.77 16.14
C ARG A 496 -2.62 -14.93 15.76
N PHE A 497 -1.53 -15.13 16.52
CA PHE A 497 -0.58 -16.24 16.39
C PHE A 497 -0.14 -16.51 14.94
N THR A 498 0.14 -15.43 14.21
CA THR A 498 0.55 -15.54 12.81
C THR A 498 2.03 -15.88 12.70
N VAL A 499 2.36 -16.88 11.88
CA VAL A 499 3.76 -17.23 11.56
C VAL A 499 4.51 -16.12 10.85
N ALA A 500 3.80 -15.17 10.23
CA ALA A 500 4.44 -14.03 9.61
C ALA A 500 5.16 -13.14 10.63
N VAL A 501 4.60 -12.99 11.84
CA VAL A 501 5.27 -12.25 12.93
C VAL A 501 6.47 -13.05 13.42
N GLY A 502 6.34 -14.36 13.65
CA GLY A 502 7.45 -15.20 14.10
C GLY A 502 8.61 -15.34 13.09
N ARG A 503 8.36 -15.10 11.81
CA ARG A 503 9.41 -15.08 10.75
C ARG A 503 10.10 -13.72 10.62
N GLU A 504 9.62 -12.73 11.34
CA GLU A 504 10.13 -11.38 11.25
C GLU A 504 11.35 -11.18 12.14
N PRO A 505 12.43 -10.55 11.64
CA PRO A 505 13.60 -10.27 12.48
C PRO A 505 13.24 -9.51 13.76
N ALA A 506 12.24 -8.62 13.70
CA ALA A 506 11.74 -7.86 14.83
C ALA A 506 11.12 -8.72 15.95
N ALA A 507 10.64 -9.94 15.66
CA ALA A 507 10.16 -10.84 16.70
C ALA A 507 11.29 -11.39 17.58
N CYS A 508 12.51 -11.50 17.03
CA CYS A 508 13.70 -11.88 17.79
C CYS A 508 14.31 -10.67 18.51
N GLY A 509 14.28 -9.50 17.85
CA GLY A 509 14.90 -8.27 18.32
C GLY A 509 14.30 -7.64 19.58
N ASN A 510 13.24 -8.21 20.15
CA ASN A 510 12.75 -7.81 21.47
C ASN A 510 13.65 -8.31 22.61
N CYS A 511 14.46 -9.34 22.37
CA CYS A 511 15.38 -9.93 23.36
C CYS A 511 16.83 -10.00 22.84
N HIS A 512 17.00 -10.28 21.55
CA HIS A 512 18.30 -10.43 20.89
C HIS A 512 18.83 -9.09 20.39
N MET A 513 19.17 -8.23 21.35
CA MET A 513 19.57 -6.84 21.13
C MET A 513 20.55 -6.38 22.22
N GLY A 514 21.04 -5.15 22.10
CA GLY A 514 21.73 -4.47 23.20
C GLY A 514 23.22 -4.83 23.35
N PRO A 515 23.83 -4.48 24.48
CA PRO A 515 25.28 -4.38 24.60
C PRO A 515 26.02 -5.72 24.66
N ASP A 516 25.36 -6.80 25.05
CA ASP A 516 25.98 -8.11 25.25
C ASP A 516 25.67 -9.09 24.13
N HIS A 517 24.57 -8.89 23.40
CA HIS A 517 24.20 -9.73 22.27
C HIS A 517 23.35 -8.96 21.24
N PRO A 518 23.94 -8.03 20.47
CA PRO A 518 23.21 -7.16 19.53
C PRO A 518 22.87 -7.86 18.22
N GLN A 519 22.20 -9.02 18.26
CA GLN A 519 22.00 -9.78 17.02
C GLN A 519 21.07 -9.09 16.03
N VAL A 520 20.05 -8.35 16.50
CA VAL A 520 19.17 -7.59 15.60
C VAL A 520 19.88 -6.42 14.95
N GLU A 521 20.75 -5.72 15.68
CA GLU A 521 21.51 -4.58 15.16
C GLU A 521 22.56 -5.06 14.14
N ILE A 522 23.27 -6.16 14.46
CA ILE A 522 24.20 -6.84 13.54
C ILE A 522 23.47 -7.28 12.26
N TYR A 523 22.31 -7.92 12.42
CA TYR A 523 21.51 -8.34 11.27
C TYR A 523 21.12 -7.14 10.41
N ASP A 524 20.65 -6.07 11.04
CA ASP A 524 20.17 -4.87 10.38
C ASP A 524 21.24 -4.10 9.59
N GLU A 525 22.50 -4.10 10.05
CA GLU A 525 23.62 -3.53 9.30
C GLU A 525 24.13 -4.46 8.18
N SER A 526 23.98 -5.77 8.36
CA SER A 526 24.46 -6.76 7.41
C SER A 526 23.78 -6.62 6.05
N LYS A 527 24.42 -7.13 4.99
CA LYS A 527 23.79 -7.18 3.65
C LYS A 527 22.52 -8.03 3.63
N HIS A 528 22.37 -8.99 4.54
CA HIS A 528 21.15 -9.77 4.68
C HIS A 528 19.98 -8.93 5.19
N GLY A 529 20.17 -8.14 6.25
CA GLY A 529 19.14 -7.26 6.78
C GLY A 529 18.78 -6.14 5.82
N VAL A 530 19.77 -5.55 5.12
CA VAL A 530 19.53 -4.56 4.06
C VAL A 530 18.69 -5.18 2.92
N ALA A 531 19.04 -6.40 2.47
CA ALA A 531 18.28 -7.09 1.43
C ALA A 531 16.85 -7.42 1.89
N PHE A 532 16.67 -7.84 3.13
CA PHE A 532 15.36 -8.12 3.70
C PHE A 532 14.48 -6.87 3.75
N LYS A 533 14.99 -5.77 4.31
CA LYS A 533 14.26 -4.49 4.36
C LYS A 533 13.84 -4.03 2.97
N ALA A 534 14.73 -4.13 1.99
CA ALA A 534 14.44 -3.75 0.61
C ALA A 534 13.46 -4.69 -0.12
N ASN A 535 13.33 -5.95 0.32
CA ASN A 535 12.54 -6.97 -0.38
C ASN A 535 11.47 -7.63 0.50
N ARG A 536 11.09 -7.00 1.61
CA ARG A 536 10.17 -7.58 2.61
C ARG A 536 8.88 -8.10 2.00
N GLU A 537 8.30 -7.39 1.04
CA GLU A 537 7.06 -7.80 0.38
C GLU A 537 7.24 -9.06 -0.49
N ARG A 538 8.43 -9.26 -1.05
CA ARG A 538 8.79 -10.46 -1.83
C ARG A 538 9.05 -11.69 -0.95
N MET A 539 9.16 -11.49 0.37
CA MET A 539 9.41 -12.59 1.30
C MET A 539 8.18 -13.44 1.58
N ALA A 540 6.96 -12.96 1.29
CA ALA A 540 5.72 -13.72 1.46
C ALA A 540 5.62 -14.41 2.85
N LEU A 541 5.94 -13.69 3.92
CA LEU A 541 6.18 -14.24 5.28
C LEU A 541 5.02 -15.07 5.85
N ALA A 542 3.78 -14.85 5.38
CA ALA A 542 2.60 -15.60 5.79
C ALA A 542 2.40 -16.93 5.03
N GLN A 543 3.12 -17.16 3.94
CA GLN A 543 2.96 -18.32 3.06
C GLN A 543 3.29 -19.64 3.77
N ARG A 544 2.61 -20.71 3.37
CA ARG A 544 2.93 -22.08 3.75
C ARG A 544 2.80 -22.97 2.50
N PRO A 545 3.81 -23.78 2.13
CA PRO A 545 5.14 -23.87 2.74
C PRO A 545 5.96 -22.57 2.59
N TRP A 546 7.08 -22.48 3.32
CA TRP A 546 8.00 -21.34 3.27
C TRP A 546 9.44 -21.84 3.37
N VAL A 547 9.94 -22.31 2.23
CA VAL A 547 11.23 -22.98 2.08
C VAL A 547 12.19 -22.07 1.30
N LEU A 548 13.35 -21.77 1.89
CA LEU A 548 14.37 -20.95 1.21
C LEU A 548 14.89 -21.68 -0.03
N GLY A 549 14.93 -21.00 -1.17
CA GLY A 549 15.35 -21.57 -2.45
C GLY A 549 14.22 -22.14 -3.30
N GLU A 550 13.04 -22.40 -2.71
CA GLU A 550 11.85 -22.89 -3.42
C GLU A 550 10.71 -21.86 -3.41
N ASP A 551 10.31 -21.40 -2.21
CA ASP A 551 9.19 -20.46 -2.04
C ASP A 551 9.65 -19.00 -1.99
N TYR A 552 10.86 -18.74 -1.50
CA TYR A 552 11.45 -17.40 -1.44
C TYR A 552 12.97 -17.46 -1.56
N SER A 553 13.57 -16.35 -2.01
CA SER A 553 15.03 -16.25 -2.21
C SER A 553 15.57 -14.83 -2.02
N ALA A 554 14.71 -13.87 -1.67
CA ALA A 554 15.08 -12.45 -1.74
C ALA A 554 16.06 -12.02 -0.62
N ALA A 555 15.95 -12.62 0.57
CA ALA A 555 16.87 -12.43 1.68
C ALA A 555 16.65 -13.54 2.74
N PRO A 556 17.63 -13.82 3.62
CA PRO A 556 17.38 -14.59 4.82
C PRO A 556 16.92 -13.70 5.99
N THR A 557 16.17 -14.28 6.92
CA THR A 557 15.80 -13.70 8.24
C THR A 557 16.43 -14.51 9.37
N CYS A 558 16.31 -14.05 10.62
CA CYS A 558 16.67 -14.82 11.80
C CYS A 558 16.00 -16.21 11.78
N ALA A 559 14.70 -16.25 11.49
CA ALA A 559 13.93 -17.49 11.39
C ALA A 559 14.39 -18.35 10.20
N THR A 560 14.78 -17.75 9.06
CA THR A 560 15.36 -18.49 7.93
C THR A 560 16.59 -19.29 8.37
N CYS A 561 17.54 -18.62 9.03
CA CYS A 561 18.81 -19.21 9.42
C CYS A 561 18.69 -20.21 10.56
N HIS A 562 17.81 -19.97 11.54
CA HIS A 562 17.80 -20.76 12.78
C HIS A 562 16.64 -21.76 12.91
N MET A 563 15.53 -21.61 12.19
CA MET A 563 14.30 -22.40 12.44
C MET A 563 13.62 -22.94 11.19
N SER A 564 13.64 -22.19 10.09
CA SER A 564 12.79 -22.43 8.92
C SER A 564 13.39 -23.48 7.99
N ALA A 565 12.52 -24.02 7.13
CA ALA A 565 12.88 -25.09 6.23
C ALA A 565 13.78 -24.63 5.08
N VAL A 566 14.63 -25.55 4.64
CA VAL A 566 15.39 -25.53 3.38
C VAL A 566 15.22 -26.90 2.70
N PRO A 567 15.51 -27.06 1.41
CA PRO A 567 15.41 -28.37 0.75
C PRO A 567 16.16 -29.45 1.54
N GLY A 568 15.45 -30.54 1.90
CA GLY A 568 16.00 -31.64 2.69
C GLY A 568 16.03 -31.42 4.20
N MET A 569 15.64 -30.26 4.73
CA MET A 569 15.56 -29.99 6.17
C MET A 569 14.29 -29.22 6.54
N GLY A 570 13.42 -29.85 7.32
CA GLY A 570 12.15 -29.26 7.77
C GLY A 570 12.31 -28.15 8.82
N VAL A 571 11.19 -27.50 9.14
CA VAL A 571 11.10 -26.52 10.21
C VAL A 571 11.35 -27.20 11.56
N ASN A 572 12.07 -26.52 12.47
CA ASN A 572 12.28 -27.00 13.83
C ASN A 572 12.25 -25.84 14.85
N HIS A 573 11.61 -26.07 16.00
CA HIS A 573 11.51 -25.09 17.10
C HIS A 573 12.68 -25.14 18.10
N ASP A 574 13.64 -26.05 17.93
CA ASP A 574 14.94 -25.99 18.62
C ASP A 574 15.95 -25.17 17.80
N VAL A 575 16.13 -23.91 18.19
CA VAL A 575 17.07 -22.97 17.57
C VAL A 575 18.54 -23.36 17.74
N GLY A 576 18.85 -24.29 18.66
CA GLY A 576 20.21 -24.76 18.94
C GLY A 576 20.77 -25.73 17.89
N LEU A 577 19.93 -26.25 17.00
CA LEU A 577 20.30 -27.30 16.06
C LEU A 577 21.27 -26.87 14.94
N ARG A 578 21.54 -25.56 14.81
CA ARG A 578 22.41 -24.97 13.78
C ARG A 578 23.55 -24.13 14.38
N ILE A 579 23.79 -24.23 15.69
CA ILE A 579 24.81 -23.45 16.40
C ILE A 579 26.04 -24.32 16.63
N SER A 580 27.18 -24.02 15.99
CA SER A 580 28.43 -24.78 16.20
C SER A 580 29.30 -24.25 17.34
N TRP A 581 29.14 -22.99 17.71
CA TRP A 581 29.88 -22.30 18.78
C TRP A 581 28.91 -21.74 19.82
N THR A 582 29.22 -21.90 21.10
CA THR A 582 28.58 -21.08 22.14
C THR A 582 29.40 -19.81 22.36
N LEU A 583 28.81 -18.66 22.02
CA LEU A 583 29.44 -17.34 22.14
C LEU A 583 29.13 -16.62 23.45
N ARG A 584 28.27 -17.21 24.29
CA ARG A 584 27.89 -16.68 25.61
C ARG A 584 29.04 -16.62 26.62
N PRO A 585 29.86 -17.67 26.82
CA PRO A 585 30.89 -17.67 27.86
C PRO A 585 32.06 -16.70 27.55
N ALA A 586 32.85 -16.39 28.59
CA ALA A 586 34.05 -15.58 28.45
C ALA A 586 34.97 -16.13 27.36
N VAL A 587 35.28 -17.43 27.41
CA VAL A 587 35.96 -18.18 26.34
C VAL A 587 34.93 -18.99 25.56
N SER A 588 34.81 -18.74 24.26
CA SER A 588 33.88 -19.48 23.39
C SER A 588 34.35 -20.91 23.17
N VAL A 589 33.41 -21.85 23.16
CA VAL A 589 33.71 -23.27 22.92
C VAL A 589 32.81 -23.84 21.83
N LYS A 590 33.31 -24.82 21.08
CA LYS A 590 32.47 -25.60 20.17
C LYS A 590 31.50 -26.42 21.00
N VAL A 591 30.24 -26.47 20.56
CA VAL A 591 29.22 -27.27 21.24
C VAL A 591 29.35 -28.75 20.85
N GLU A 592 28.68 -29.63 21.58
CA GLU A 592 28.49 -31.02 21.16
C GLU A 592 27.85 -31.09 19.76
N ASP A 593 28.33 -32.01 18.93
CA ASP A 593 27.96 -32.18 17.52
C ASP A 593 28.18 -30.92 16.66
N ALA A 594 29.19 -30.10 16.97
CA ALA A 594 29.47 -28.85 16.26
C ALA A 594 29.56 -29.03 14.74
N ASP A 595 30.17 -30.11 14.25
CA ASP A 595 30.31 -30.38 12.81
C ASP A 595 28.95 -30.65 12.15
N THR A 596 28.10 -31.45 12.79
CA THR A 596 26.72 -31.70 12.33
C THR A 596 25.92 -30.40 12.32
N LYS A 597 26.03 -29.58 13.38
CA LYS A 597 25.33 -28.28 13.47
C LYS A 597 25.86 -27.29 12.43
N ARG A 598 27.17 -27.28 12.17
CA ARG A 598 27.80 -26.48 11.10
C ARG A 598 27.29 -26.93 9.74
N ALA A 599 27.23 -28.23 9.46
CA ALA A 599 26.70 -28.76 8.20
C ALA A 599 25.23 -28.35 7.98
N ARG A 600 24.42 -28.33 9.06
CA ARG A 600 23.05 -27.84 8.98
C ARG A 600 22.97 -26.35 8.66
N MET A 601 23.80 -25.50 9.27
CA MET A 601 23.86 -24.08 8.90
C MET A 601 24.37 -23.92 7.46
N ASP A 602 25.38 -24.68 7.07
CA ASP A 602 25.97 -24.66 5.73
C ASP A 602 24.94 -25.00 4.64
N SER A 603 24.00 -25.92 4.91
CA SER A 603 22.88 -26.20 4.00
C SER A 603 21.91 -25.03 3.80
N VAL A 604 21.80 -24.12 4.79
CA VAL A 604 21.03 -22.89 4.62
C VAL A 604 21.80 -21.94 3.71
N CYS A 605 23.08 -21.75 3.98
CA CYS A 605 23.96 -20.90 3.17
C CYS A 605 24.03 -21.38 1.71
N ALA A 606 24.00 -22.71 1.48
CA ALA A 606 24.06 -23.33 0.16
C ALA A 606 22.90 -22.95 -0.76
N GLN A 607 21.77 -22.49 -0.21
CA GLN A 607 20.62 -22.09 -1.03
C GLN A 607 20.86 -20.80 -1.82
N CYS A 608 21.91 -20.04 -1.46
CA CYS A 608 22.21 -18.74 -2.10
C CYS A 608 23.70 -18.56 -2.45
N HIS A 609 24.62 -19.22 -1.75
CA HIS A 609 26.05 -18.98 -1.86
C HIS A 609 26.84 -20.17 -2.40
N SER A 610 27.87 -19.88 -3.19
CA SER A 610 28.77 -20.90 -3.74
C SER A 610 29.62 -21.57 -2.65
N PRO A 611 30.10 -22.80 -2.87
CA PRO A 611 30.96 -23.48 -1.90
C PRO A 611 32.20 -22.70 -1.45
N PRO A 612 32.99 -22.03 -2.33
CA PRO A 612 34.16 -21.27 -1.90
C PRO A 612 33.81 -20.09 -0.98
N PHE A 613 32.68 -19.42 -1.24
CA PHE A 613 32.22 -18.31 -0.41
C PHE A 613 31.91 -18.78 1.02
N ARG A 614 31.13 -19.88 1.14
CA ARG A 614 30.73 -20.43 2.44
C ARG A 614 31.92 -20.94 3.24
N ALA A 615 32.83 -21.66 2.60
CA ALA A 615 34.07 -22.13 3.23
C ALA A 615 34.92 -20.96 3.76
N SER A 616 35.08 -19.91 2.95
CA SER A 616 35.85 -18.73 3.35
C SER A 616 35.19 -17.98 4.53
N PHE A 617 33.86 -17.81 4.48
CA PHE A 617 33.13 -17.17 5.57
C PHE A 617 33.30 -17.94 6.89
N PHE A 618 33.13 -19.27 6.84
CA PHE A 618 33.24 -20.10 8.03
C PHE A 618 34.65 -20.15 8.61
N GLN A 619 35.69 -20.13 7.77
CA GLN A 619 37.06 -20.01 8.23
C GLN A 619 37.29 -18.66 8.92
N GLN A 620 36.89 -17.55 8.29
CA GLN A 620 37.03 -16.22 8.89
C GLN A 620 36.28 -16.07 10.21
N TYR A 621 35.09 -16.67 10.31
CA TYR A 621 34.34 -16.70 11.56
C TYR A 621 35.08 -17.48 12.65
N ASP A 622 35.59 -18.67 12.34
CA ASP A 622 36.33 -19.49 13.28
C ASP A 622 37.64 -18.77 13.72
N ASP A 623 38.37 -18.18 12.78
CA ASP A 623 39.58 -17.39 13.05
C ASP A 623 39.30 -16.20 13.98
N ALA A 624 38.17 -15.50 13.80
CA ALA A 624 37.80 -14.39 14.65
C ALA A 624 37.47 -14.84 16.09
N VAL A 625 36.77 -15.97 16.25
CA VAL A 625 36.47 -16.53 17.57
C VAL A 625 37.76 -16.98 18.27
N GLU A 626 38.66 -17.64 17.55
CA GLU A 626 39.95 -18.09 18.07
C GLU A 626 40.87 -16.92 18.41
N LEU A 627 40.93 -15.88 17.57
CA LEU A 627 41.67 -14.65 17.86
C LEU A 627 41.18 -14.04 19.17
N TYR A 628 39.87 -13.87 19.34
CA TYR A 628 39.33 -13.33 20.58
C TYR A 628 39.69 -14.21 21.79
N ASN A 629 39.50 -15.53 21.67
CA ASN A 629 39.74 -16.47 22.75
C ASN A 629 41.20 -16.44 23.21
N ASN A 630 42.13 -16.57 22.26
CA ASN A 630 43.55 -16.73 22.52
C ASN A 630 44.23 -15.42 22.89
N LYS A 631 43.88 -14.30 22.22
CA LYS A 631 44.52 -13.00 22.45
C LYS A 631 43.95 -12.24 23.64
N PHE A 632 42.68 -12.46 24.01
CA PHE A 632 42.04 -11.60 25.01
C PHE A 632 41.43 -12.39 26.16
N ALA A 633 40.52 -13.34 25.88
CA ALA A 633 39.75 -13.99 26.94
C ALA A 633 40.59 -14.89 27.86
N LEU A 634 41.43 -15.76 27.29
CA LEU A 634 42.31 -16.64 28.06
C LEU A 634 43.32 -15.81 28.89
N PRO A 635 44.09 -14.87 28.30
CA PRO A 635 44.99 -14.02 29.07
C PRO A 635 44.30 -13.20 30.18
N ALA A 636 43.13 -12.63 29.89
CA ALA A 636 42.37 -11.87 30.89
C ALA A 636 41.94 -12.77 32.07
N GLY A 637 41.49 -13.99 31.77
CA GLY A 637 41.15 -14.98 32.79
C GLY A 637 42.35 -15.41 33.64
N GLU A 638 43.53 -15.55 33.04
CA GLU A 638 44.78 -15.86 33.76
C GLU A 638 45.20 -14.74 34.71
N ILE A 639 45.11 -13.48 34.27
CA ILE A 639 45.38 -12.30 35.11
C ILE A 639 44.43 -12.28 36.32
N MET A 640 43.12 -12.41 36.08
CA MET A 640 42.12 -12.44 37.16
C MET A 640 42.36 -13.59 38.14
N LYS A 641 42.70 -14.78 37.63
CA LYS A 641 43.05 -15.93 38.46
C LYS A 641 44.29 -15.69 39.32
N ALA A 642 45.33 -15.07 38.75
CA ALA A 642 46.55 -14.74 39.49
C ALA A 642 46.29 -13.73 40.60
N LEU A 643 45.47 -12.71 40.35
CA LEU A 643 45.06 -11.73 41.36
C LEU A 643 44.28 -12.38 42.51
N ARG A 644 43.31 -13.27 42.21
CA ARG A 644 42.60 -14.05 43.24
C ARG A 644 43.55 -14.92 44.04
N ALA A 645 44.47 -15.63 43.37
CA ALA A 645 45.45 -16.50 44.04
C ALA A 645 46.41 -15.71 44.96
N ALA A 646 46.71 -14.47 44.62
CA ALA A 646 47.53 -13.56 45.43
C ALA A 646 46.75 -12.85 46.55
N GLY A 647 45.45 -13.14 46.72
CA GLY A 647 44.59 -12.50 47.72
C GLY A 647 44.34 -11.01 47.46
N LYS A 648 44.44 -10.58 46.19
CA LYS A 648 44.20 -9.18 45.78
C LYS A 648 42.75 -8.85 45.50
N LEU A 649 41.92 -9.88 45.34
CA LEU A 649 40.48 -9.77 45.13
C LEU A 649 39.77 -10.53 46.25
N THR A 650 38.66 -10.01 46.73
CA THR A 650 37.85 -10.70 47.73
C THR A 650 37.08 -11.88 47.12
N PRO A 651 36.44 -12.73 47.94
CA PRO A 651 35.50 -13.74 47.45
C PRO A 651 34.17 -13.16 46.95
N MET A 652 33.83 -11.91 47.30
CA MET A 652 32.66 -11.23 46.75
C MET A 652 32.92 -10.94 45.27
N GLU A 653 31.88 -10.98 44.44
CA GLU A 653 31.98 -10.61 43.03
C GLU A 653 31.41 -9.21 42.84
N PHE A 654 32.04 -8.43 41.95
CA PHE A 654 31.70 -7.06 41.59
C PHE A 654 31.91 -6.02 42.70
N ASP A 655 32.73 -6.31 43.71
CA ASP A 655 33.12 -5.31 44.72
C ASP A 655 34.41 -4.57 44.35
N GLU A 656 35.22 -5.08 43.42
CA GLU A 656 36.38 -4.38 42.89
C GLU A 656 36.21 -3.90 41.44
N LYS A 657 36.79 -2.73 41.13
CA LYS A 657 36.71 -2.09 39.80
C LYS A 657 37.14 -3.03 38.67
N ILE A 658 38.22 -3.78 38.86
CA ILE A 658 38.76 -4.67 37.83
C ILE A 658 37.82 -5.82 37.45
N GLU A 659 36.93 -6.24 38.37
CA GLU A 659 35.93 -7.26 38.07
C GLU A 659 34.87 -6.73 37.10
N TRP A 660 34.49 -5.45 37.22
CA TRP A 660 33.64 -4.77 36.24
C TRP A 660 34.35 -4.61 34.89
N THR A 661 35.62 -4.20 34.90
CA THR A 661 36.46 -4.10 33.69
C THR A 661 36.53 -5.45 32.95
N TYR A 662 36.81 -6.52 33.69
CA TYR A 662 36.84 -7.88 33.16
C TYR A 662 35.48 -8.31 32.62
N TYR A 663 34.39 -8.05 33.37
CA TYR A 663 33.03 -8.37 32.91
C TYR A 663 32.69 -7.67 31.61
N MET A 664 32.92 -6.35 31.49
CA MET A 664 32.65 -5.58 30.27
C MET A 664 33.44 -6.11 29.07
N LEU A 665 34.71 -6.48 29.30
CA LEU A 665 35.60 -7.04 28.27
C LEU A 665 35.00 -8.28 27.62
N TRP A 666 34.56 -9.26 28.42
CA TRP A 666 34.11 -10.53 27.86
C TRP A 666 32.60 -10.58 27.60
N HIS A 667 31.79 -9.95 28.46
CA HIS A 667 30.33 -10.00 28.42
C HIS A 667 29.77 -9.09 27.33
N HIS A 668 30.28 -7.86 27.21
CA HIS A 668 29.81 -6.91 26.21
C HIS A 668 30.65 -7.00 24.94
N GLU A 669 31.88 -6.52 24.99
CA GLU A 669 32.70 -6.29 23.81
C GLU A 669 33.10 -7.61 23.13
N GLY A 670 33.52 -8.58 23.94
CA GLY A 670 33.90 -9.90 23.46
C GLY A 670 32.74 -10.65 22.83
N ARG A 671 31.53 -10.58 23.41
CA ARG A 671 30.35 -11.15 22.76
C ARG A 671 29.99 -10.37 21.49
N ARG A 672 30.03 -9.04 21.48
CA ARG A 672 29.75 -8.20 20.30
C ARG A 672 30.66 -8.55 19.12
N ALA A 673 31.97 -8.62 19.34
CA ALA A 673 32.96 -8.97 18.32
C ALA A 673 32.64 -10.34 17.67
N ARG A 674 32.38 -11.35 18.49
CA ARG A 674 32.12 -12.72 18.03
C ARG A 674 30.76 -12.87 17.35
N HIS A 675 29.72 -12.20 17.84
CA HIS A 675 28.41 -12.18 17.18
C HIS A 675 28.47 -11.41 15.86
N GLY A 676 29.19 -10.28 15.80
CA GLY A 676 29.44 -9.53 14.57
C GLY A 676 30.06 -10.42 13.50
N ALA A 677 31.08 -11.21 13.88
CA ALA A 677 31.74 -12.16 12.98
C ALA A 677 30.77 -13.25 12.49
N ALA A 678 29.92 -13.77 13.38
CA ALA A 678 28.97 -14.84 13.07
C ALA A 678 27.86 -14.44 12.08
N MET A 679 27.54 -13.15 11.97
CA MET A 679 26.39 -12.66 11.19
C MET A 679 26.75 -11.56 10.17
N MET A 680 28.05 -11.44 9.84
CA MET A 680 28.58 -10.47 8.86
C MET A 680 28.26 -9.00 9.19
N GLY A 681 28.41 -8.64 10.47
CA GLY A 681 28.36 -7.26 10.94
C GLY A 681 29.75 -6.66 11.10
N PRO A 682 30.30 -5.97 10.08
CA PRO A 682 31.68 -5.49 10.12
C PRO A 682 31.91 -4.43 11.20
N ASP A 683 30.92 -3.60 11.51
CA ASP A 683 31.07 -2.55 12.52
C ASP A 683 31.07 -3.15 13.93
N TYR A 684 30.21 -4.15 14.16
CA TYR A 684 30.21 -4.93 15.39
C TYR A 684 31.42 -5.85 15.58
N VAL A 685 32.08 -6.26 14.50
CA VAL A 685 33.40 -6.91 14.59
C VAL A 685 34.45 -5.89 15.01
N GLN A 686 34.47 -4.72 14.38
CA GLN A 686 35.56 -3.75 14.54
C GLN A 686 35.29 -2.76 15.68
N TRP A 687 34.43 -1.77 15.44
CA TRP A 687 34.32 -0.57 16.27
C TRP A 687 33.53 -0.79 17.55
N HIS A 688 32.52 -1.67 17.53
CA HIS A 688 31.80 -2.10 18.74
C HIS A 688 32.31 -3.43 19.33
N GLY A 689 33.34 -4.01 18.70
CA GLY A 689 33.90 -5.31 19.04
C GLY A 689 35.39 -5.21 19.38
N PHE A 690 36.26 -5.70 18.50
CA PHE A 690 37.69 -5.85 18.74
C PHE A 690 38.41 -4.54 19.11
N TYR A 691 37.95 -3.38 18.63
CA TYR A 691 38.49 -2.10 19.06
C TYR A 691 38.26 -1.86 20.56
N GLU A 692 37.01 -2.01 21.02
CA GLU A 692 36.67 -1.85 22.43
C GLU A 692 37.30 -2.97 23.29
N VAL A 693 37.32 -4.22 22.82
CA VAL A 693 38.03 -5.33 23.50
C VAL A 693 39.50 -4.98 23.72
N ALA A 694 40.17 -4.45 22.68
CA ALA A 694 41.58 -4.09 22.79
C ALA A 694 41.77 -2.91 23.75
N ASP A 695 40.97 -1.85 23.63
CA ASP A 695 41.02 -0.70 24.53
C ASP A 695 40.86 -1.12 26.00
N ARG A 696 39.80 -1.87 26.29
CA ARG A 696 39.49 -2.42 27.62
C ARG A 696 40.61 -3.32 28.14
N PHE A 697 41.17 -4.18 27.29
CA PHE A 697 42.25 -5.08 27.70
C PHE A 697 43.53 -4.30 28.04
N TYR A 698 44.00 -3.45 27.14
CA TYR A 698 45.34 -2.85 27.25
C TYR A 698 45.39 -1.59 28.11
N ASN A 699 44.33 -0.79 28.10
CA ASN A 699 44.28 0.51 28.77
C ASN A 699 43.57 0.46 30.13
N GLU A 700 42.71 -0.54 30.37
CA GLU A 700 42.01 -0.71 31.64
C GLU A 700 42.51 -1.96 32.39
N LEU A 701 42.19 -3.17 31.89
CA LEU A 701 42.46 -4.42 32.62
C LEU A 701 43.93 -4.60 32.98
N VAL A 702 44.84 -4.42 32.02
CA VAL A 702 46.28 -4.55 32.23
C VAL A 702 46.80 -3.51 33.23
N VAL A 703 46.31 -2.27 33.15
CA VAL A 703 46.75 -1.19 34.04
C VAL A 703 46.28 -1.46 35.47
N GLU A 704 45.00 -1.78 35.65
CA GLU A 704 44.42 -2.09 36.96
C GLU A 704 45.06 -3.33 37.60
N ALA A 705 45.38 -4.35 36.79
CA ALA A 705 46.05 -5.54 37.27
C ALA A 705 47.47 -5.25 37.79
N GLU A 706 48.24 -4.41 37.09
CA GLU A 706 49.58 -4.01 37.49
C GLU A 706 49.57 -3.10 38.73
N GLU A 707 48.54 -2.27 38.91
CA GLU A 707 48.34 -1.49 40.14
C GLU A 707 48.06 -2.39 41.36
N LEU A 708 47.27 -3.45 41.19
CA LEU A 708 46.96 -4.40 42.25
C LEU A 708 48.13 -5.33 42.59
N LEU A 709 48.84 -5.81 41.56
CA LEU A 709 49.97 -6.72 41.68
C LEU A 709 51.00 -6.44 40.57
N PRO A 710 52.03 -5.62 40.84
CA PRO A 710 53.08 -5.33 39.87
C PRO A 710 53.74 -6.60 39.33
N GLY A 711 53.86 -6.71 38.01
CA GLY A 711 54.43 -7.82 37.27
C GLY A 711 53.43 -8.91 36.87
N VAL A 712 52.19 -8.88 37.34
CA VAL A 712 51.19 -9.95 37.10
C VAL A 712 50.89 -10.16 35.61
N THR A 713 50.99 -9.12 34.78
CA THR A 713 50.70 -9.20 33.33
C THR A 713 51.92 -9.58 32.50
N SER A 714 53.11 -9.68 33.10
CA SER A 714 54.38 -9.85 32.37
C SER A 714 54.47 -11.14 31.57
N ALA A 715 53.84 -12.23 32.02
CA ALA A 715 53.83 -13.49 31.29
C ALA A 715 52.97 -13.39 30.03
N VAL A 716 51.74 -12.90 30.19
CA VAL A 716 50.76 -12.64 29.13
C VAL A 716 51.32 -11.69 28.06
N LEU A 717 51.88 -10.55 28.48
CA LEU A 717 52.35 -9.53 27.53
C LEU A 717 53.59 -9.94 26.72
N LYS A 718 54.26 -11.04 27.06
CA LYS A 718 55.38 -11.59 26.28
C LYS A 718 54.93 -12.50 25.15
N GLU A 719 53.68 -12.96 25.15
CA GLU A 719 53.15 -13.79 24.09
C GLU A 719 53.10 -13.02 22.76
N GLU A 720 53.27 -13.75 21.64
CA GLU A 720 53.39 -13.20 20.29
C GLU A 720 52.31 -12.16 19.96
N TYR A 721 51.05 -12.44 20.35
CA TYR A 721 49.91 -11.57 20.09
C TYR A 721 50.01 -10.16 20.69
N HIS A 722 50.83 -9.97 21.73
CA HIS A 722 50.92 -8.77 22.53
C HIS A 722 52.21 -7.97 22.30
N GLN A 723 53.18 -8.52 21.56
CA GLN A 723 54.52 -7.93 21.38
C GLN A 723 54.54 -6.60 20.59
N TRP A 724 53.42 -6.22 19.97
CA TRP A 724 53.27 -4.89 19.36
C TRP A 724 53.36 -3.76 20.40
N ARG A 725 53.05 -4.06 21.67
CA ARG A 725 53.20 -3.13 22.80
C ARG A 725 54.65 -3.18 23.28
N ILE A 726 55.45 -2.22 22.83
CA ILE A 726 56.84 -2.05 23.30
C ILE A 726 56.79 -1.80 24.82
N PRO A 727 57.50 -2.60 25.65
CA PRO A 727 57.60 -2.33 27.08
C PRO A 727 58.16 -0.92 27.29
N LYS A 728 57.45 -0.08 28.05
CA LYS A 728 57.98 1.23 28.46
C LYS A 728 58.96 1.09 29.62
#